data_AF-A0A1Q5DFK0-F1
#
_entry.id   AF-A0A1Q5DFK0-F1
#
_cell.length_a   1.000
_cell.length_b   1.000
_cell.length_c   1.000
_cell.angle_alpha   90.00
_cell.angle_beta   90.00
_cell.angle_gamma   90.00
#
_symmetry.space_group_name_H-M   'P 1'
#
loop_
_entity.id
_entity.type
_entity.pdbx_description
1 polymer ?
#
loop_
_entity_poly.entity_id
_entity_poly.type
_entity_poly.pdbx_seq_one_letter_code
_entity_poly.pdbx_strand_id
1 'polypeptide(L)'
;MSSPLSRRTFVQISGAATAIGLAGLSHTNAVAAEVPSSAADFAALRATWRSLLLGKDFKPTAEPFSTKLAALGAQATAYAELMAPADGSLFPDAVWADPDPDLDTESYTYSSRIQTSFQRLYTMAEAWSQPGTGITGDPSVAAKIVAGLDHMYARIYNEGQPRYGNWYNWQIGGPQALLDTALLVRDELSAEQIAAYCRAVDAFVPDSAVASYAGTSTGANRIDLCRVLAIRGILGEEAAKVALAASAIAPVFPYVTSGDGLYADGSIIQHTFVPYTGSYGAVLLDGLSKLLALLSGSAWETTDPGRQIIFDAVEAAYAPFLHNGLFMDGVSGRATARGLPPGSAAGQNDDQLRGHAIMASVVALGQAASAEENQRWRGLVRGWIQRGSYRSPVTDPMLSVAKLSLLNGVLDDSSVTPLPQPDSSLVFPAMDRAVHRRQDWVASVSMASRRITYYENGNGENLRGWHTGSGMLYWWGGDFANDQFSDRFWPTVDPYRLPGTTASAKRLADGEGGIWGASRPDVDFVGGTGDGSYAVLGQQLKGLSSSLQALKSWFFTDDAVICLGSGISASDGTSVETVVENRHLGVGGTNALTVDGRRRPSAFPWSASIPRAGWAHIAGHGGYVLPERGTLNALREERTGAWRDINSASGSTTPITSRYTTLWFDHGTDPVDEGYAYILLPGASASTTARRAGALGRWLTEYTHTPEVHGVRIPALGLTAANFWAAGRFGGLSVSAPVSVLVRERRDGTAVVCVSDPARLRKSVRIAWDRPVRSVVTRPGPLTDSSTGSGLELSFGDLSSTAGSTLRTTVRLG
;
A
#
# COMPACT_ATOMS: atom_id res chain seq x y z
N MET A 1 -5.50 -26.94 -43.54
CA MET A 1 -6.63 -26.07 -43.92
C MET A 1 -7.87 -26.59 -43.22
N SER A 2 -8.35 -25.88 -42.21
CA SER A 2 -9.71 -26.01 -41.65
C SER A 2 -9.87 -24.96 -40.56
N SER A 3 -10.70 -23.96 -40.84
CA SER A 3 -11.02 -22.82 -39.96
C SER A 3 -11.83 -23.25 -38.71
N PRO A 4 -11.76 -22.49 -37.60
CA PRO A 4 -12.50 -22.76 -36.39
C PRO A 4 -13.89 -22.09 -36.39
N LEU A 5 -14.89 -22.80 -35.85
CA LEU A 5 -16.23 -22.28 -35.55
C LEU A 5 -16.37 -21.92 -34.07
N SER A 6 -17.33 -21.03 -33.80
CA SER A 6 -17.37 -20.02 -32.75
C SER A 6 -17.93 -20.46 -31.38
N ARG A 7 -17.50 -19.73 -30.35
CA ARG A 7 -17.87 -19.83 -28.92
C ARG A 7 -19.29 -19.31 -28.62
N ARG A 8 -20.32 -20.08 -28.95
CA ARG A 8 -21.63 -19.96 -28.26
C ARG A 8 -22.12 -21.36 -27.93
N THR A 9 -22.51 -21.55 -26.67
CA THR A 9 -23.12 -22.75 -26.05
C THR A 9 -22.16 -23.61 -25.21
N PHE A 10 -21.78 -23.12 -24.01
CA PHE A 10 -21.43 -24.00 -22.89
C PHE A 10 -21.47 -23.28 -21.53
N VAL A 11 -22.66 -23.05 -20.95
CA VAL A 11 -22.92 -23.16 -19.50
C VAL A 11 -24.45 -23.29 -19.31
N GLN A 12 -24.95 -24.51 -19.38
CA GLN A 12 -26.16 -24.92 -18.66
C GLN A 12 -25.93 -26.38 -18.24
N ILE A 13 -26.42 -26.70 -17.04
CA ILE A 13 -26.46 -28.03 -16.40
C ILE A 13 -25.20 -28.39 -15.60
N SER A 14 -25.26 -28.12 -14.29
CA SER A 14 -25.06 -29.14 -13.25
C SER A 14 -25.55 -28.58 -11.91
N GLY A 15 -26.83 -28.84 -11.61
CA GLY A 15 -27.36 -28.74 -10.26
C GLY A 15 -27.58 -30.15 -9.71
N ALA A 16 -27.05 -30.44 -8.52
CA ALA A 16 -27.72 -31.26 -7.50
C ALA A 16 -26.88 -31.31 -6.19
N ALA A 17 -27.50 -30.76 -5.14
CA ALA A 17 -27.49 -31.21 -3.75
C ALA A 17 -26.16 -31.32 -2.94
N THR A 18 -25.95 -30.33 -2.07
CA THR A 18 -25.65 -30.62 -0.65
C THR A 18 -26.24 -29.51 0.21
N ALA A 19 -27.34 -29.83 0.92
CA ALA A 19 -28.01 -28.94 1.84
C ALA A 19 -27.40 -29.07 3.24
N ILE A 20 -26.73 -28.03 3.72
CA ILE A 20 -26.47 -27.79 5.14
C ILE A 20 -26.77 -26.30 5.40
N GLY A 21 -27.65 -26.07 6.38
CA GLY A 21 -28.40 -24.82 6.56
C GLY A 21 -27.54 -23.58 6.80
N LEU A 22 -27.70 -22.61 5.90
CA LEU A 22 -27.46 -21.20 6.16
C LEU A 22 -28.82 -20.56 6.45
N ALA A 23 -28.99 -20.09 7.67
CA ALA A 23 -30.10 -19.22 8.02
C ALA A 23 -30.01 -17.97 7.12
N GLY A 24 -30.93 -17.88 6.15
CA GLY A 24 -31.06 -16.72 5.29
C GLY A 24 -31.51 -15.53 6.11
N LEU A 25 -30.62 -14.58 6.35
CA LEU A 25 -31.03 -13.20 6.62
C LEU A 25 -31.59 -12.66 5.31
N SER A 26 -32.90 -12.74 5.18
CA SER A 26 -33.64 -12.08 4.12
C SER A 26 -33.50 -10.57 4.35
N HIS A 27 -32.64 -9.91 3.57
CA HIS A 27 -32.65 -8.45 3.50
C HIS A 27 -33.93 -8.04 2.78
N THR A 28 -34.97 -7.76 3.56
CA THR A 28 -36.12 -7.00 3.08
C THR A 28 -35.62 -5.64 2.64
N ASN A 29 -35.88 -5.25 1.38
CA ASN A 29 -35.78 -3.88 0.92
C ASN A 29 -36.69 -3.02 1.80
N ALA A 30 -36.15 -2.47 2.88
CA ALA A 30 -36.79 -1.41 3.61
C ALA A 30 -36.82 -0.21 2.67
N VAL A 31 -38.02 0.15 2.21
CA VAL A 31 -38.27 1.47 1.63
C VAL A 31 -37.79 2.47 2.69
N ALA A 32 -36.69 3.17 2.41
CA ALA A 32 -36.17 4.17 3.32
C ALA A 32 -37.30 5.17 3.61
N ALA A 33 -37.67 5.31 4.90
CA ALA A 33 -38.62 6.33 5.30
C ALA A 33 -38.08 7.69 4.83
N GLU A 34 -38.95 8.54 4.27
CA GLU A 34 -38.58 9.92 3.94
C GLU A 34 -38.01 10.60 5.19
N VAL A 35 -36.71 10.90 5.16
CA VAL A 35 -36.07 11.71 6.19
C VAL A 35 -36.59 13.13 5.96
N PRO A 36 -37.32 13.74 6.92
CA PRO A 36 -37.75 15.12 6.77
C PRO A 36 -36.52 16.01 6.61
N SER A 37 -36.41 16.70 5.48
CA SER A 37 -35.30 17.59 5.18
C SER A 37 -35.80 18.93 4.67
N SER A 38 -35.11 20.00 5.03
CA SER A 38 -35.38 21.36 4.60
C SER A 38 -34.30 21.86 3.63
N ALA A 39 -34.60 22.95 2.90
CA ALA A 39 -33.59 23.64 2.09
C ALA A 39 -32.38 24.11 2.92
N ALA A 40 -32.57 24.37 4.23
CA ALA A 40 -31.50 24.74 5.15
C ALA A 40 -30.54 23.57 5.41
N ASP A 41 -31.03 22.33 5.46
CA ASP A 41 -30.18 21.15 5.66
C ASP A 41 -29.25 20.93 4.46
N PHE A 42 -29.76 21.05 3.23
CA PHE A 42 -28.92 20.99 2.04
C PHE A 42 -27.93 22.15 1.96
N ALA A 43 -28.32 23.37 2.36
CA ALA A 43 -27.39 24.50 2.42
C ALA A 43 -26.24 24.27 3.41
N ALA A 44 -26.52 23.67 4.58
CA ALA A 44 -25.49 23.30 5.56
C ALA A 44 -24.52 22.23 5.02
N LEU A 45 -25.04 21.20 4.34
CA LEU A 45 -24.22 20.19 3.68
C LEU A 45 -23.34 20.79 2.57
N ARG A 46 -23.88 21.71 1.76
CA ARG A 46 -23.10 22.44 0.74
C ARG A 46 -21.97 23.25 1.36
N ALA A 47 -22.23 23.97 2.46
CA ALA A 47 -21.22 24.74 3.17
C ALA A 47 -20.12 23.84 3.76
N THR A 48 -20.51 22.68 4.29
CA THR A 48 -19.57 21.66 4.79
C THR A 48 -18.71 21.11 3.66
N TRP A 49 -19.32 20.72 2.54
CA TRP A 49 -18.58 20.23 1.37
C TRP A 49 -17.62 21.28 0.81
N ARG A 50 -18.06 22.53 0.69
CA ARG A 50 -17.20 23.65 0.28
C ARG A 50 -15.99 23.81 1.21
N SER A 51 -16.18 23.66 2.52
CA SER A 51 -15.07 23.71 3.50
C SER A 51 -14.10 22.53 3.34
N LEU A 52 -14.60 21.33 3.01
CA LEU A 52 -13.75 20.16 2.74
C LEU A 52 -12.94 20.29 1.45
N LEU A 53 -13.45 21.00 0.44
CA LEU A 53 -12.76 21.26 -0.82
C LEU A 53 -11.70 22.37 -0.69
N LEU A 54 -12.09 23.52 -0.10
CA LEU A 54 -11.27 24.74 -0.10
C LEU A 54 -10.39 24.88 1.15
N GLY A 55 -10.66 24.10 2.19
CA GLY A 55 -10.00 24.25 3.49
C GLY A 55 -10.58 25.40 4.29
N LYS A 56 -10.27 25.37 5.59
CA LYS A 56 -10.60 26.42 6.56
C LYS A 56 -9.41 26.67 7.48
N ASP A 57 -9.49 27.75 8.26
CA ASP A 57 -8.57 28.07 9.35
C ASP A 57 -7.09 28.22 8.93
N PHE A 58 -6.84 28.73 7.73
CA PHE A 58 -5.51 29.11 7.24
C PHE A 58 -5.44 30.59 6.86
N LYS A 59 -4.22 31.14 6.78
CA LYS A 59 -3.97 32.53 6.34
C LYS A 59 -3.57 32.53 4.86
N PRO A 60 -4.42 33.01 3.92
CA PRO A 60 -4.12 32.97 2.49
C PRO A 60 -2.85 33.72 2.08
N THR A 61 -2.45 34.74 2.85
CA THR A 61 -1.28 35.56 2.59
C THR A 61 0.01 35.01 3.23
N ALA A 62 -0.06 33.92 4.00
CA ALA A 62 1.10 33.30 4.61
C ALA A 62 1.60 32.13 3.74
N GLU A 63 2.91 31.91 3.74
CA GLU A 63 3.46 30.67 3.15
C GLU A 63 3.06 29.45 3.98
N PRO A 64 2.80 28.28 3.35
CA PRO A 64 2.92 28.00 1.91
C PRO A 64 1.68 28.40 1.08
N PHE A 65 0.62 28.92 1.72
CA PHE A 65 -0.68 29.13 1.08
C PHE A 65 -0.63 30.21 0.02
N SER A 66 0.09 31.31 0.24
CA SER A 66 0.26 32.38 -0.76
C SER A 66 0.83 31.86 -2.07
N THR A 67 1.92 31.10 -2.02
CA THR A 67 2.52 30.49 -3.22
C THR A 67 1.58 29.46 -3.84
N LYS A 68 0.93 28.61 -3.04
CA LYS A 68 0.01 27.58 -3.55
C LYS A 68 -1.21 28.19 -4.27
N LEU A 69 -1.80 29.24 -3.69
CA LEU A 69 -2.98 29.93 -4.24
C LEU A 69 -2.63 30.70 -5.51
N ALA A 70 -1.47 31.36 -5.55
CA ALA A 70 -0.99 32.02 -6.76
C ALA A 70 -0.74 31.02 -7.90
N ALA A 71 -0.13 29.87 -7.60
CA ALA A 71 0.09 28.81 -8.58
C ALA A 71 -1.24 28.21 -9.10
N LEU A 72 -2.20 27.98 -8.20
CA LEU A 72 -3.56 27.54 -8.56
C LEU A 72 -4.24 28.56 -9.48
N GLY A 73 -4.15 29.84 -9.16
CA GLY A 73 -4.67 30.94 -9.98
C GLY A 73 -4.06 30.97 -11.38
N ALA A 74 -2.72 30.91 -11.48
CA ALA A 74 -2.02 30.87 -12.76
C ALA A 74 -2.42 29.66 -13.61
N GLN A 75 -2.55 28.48 -12.99
CA GLN A 75 -2.99 27.27 -13.68
C GLN A 75 -4.44 27.38 -14.18
N ALA A 76 -5.34 27.92 -13.37
CA ALA A 76 -6.72 28.15 -13.74
C ALA A 76 -6.86 29.17 -14.89
N THR A 77 -6.08 30.26 -14.86
CA THR A 77 -6.03 31.23 -15.96
C THR A 77 -5.55 30.57 -17.26
N ALA A 78 -4.48 29.76 -17.20
CA ALA A 78 -3.99 29.04 -18.38
C ALA A 78 -5.04 28.07 -18.94
N TYR A 79 -5.81 27.38 -18.09
CA TYR A 79 -6.93 26.56 -18.56
C TYR A 79 -8.05 27.41 -19.14
N ALA A 80 -8.42 28.51 -18.52
CA ALA A 80 -9.44 29.42 -19.05
C ALA A 80 -9.07 30.00 -20.43
N GLU A 81 -7.78 30.24 -20.68
CA GLU A 81 -7.25 30.69 -21.98
C GLU A 81 -7.18 29.56 -23.02
N LEU A 82 -6.82 28.33 -22.60
CA LEU A 82 -6.73 27.16 -23.46
C LEU A 82 -8.10 26.60 -23.88
N MET A 83 -9.13 26.83 -23.07
CA MET A 83 -10.46 26.27 -23.30
C MET A 83 -11.02 26.74 -24.65
N ALA A 84 -11.29 25.79 -25.54
CA ALA A 84 -11.78 26.03 -26.89
C ALA A 84 -12.81 24.94 -27.23
N PRO A 85 -14.09 25.12 -26.84
CA PRO A 85 -15.14 24.14 -27.07
C PRO A 85 -15.28 23.78 -28.57
N ALA A 86 -15.20 22.49 -28.88
CA ALA A 86 -15.36 21.96 -30.23
C ALA A 86 -16.09 20.60 -30.21
N ASP A 87 -16.48 20.10 -31.38
CA ASP A 87 -17.02 18.74 -31.48
C ASP A 87 -15.93 17.73 -31.06
N GLY A 88 -16.17 16.99 -29.97
CA GLY A 88 -15.22 15.98 -29.47
C GLY A 88 -14.15 16.46 -28.48
N SER A 89 -14.14 17.74 -28.10
CA SER A 89 -13.22 18.27 -27.09
C SER A 89 -13.71 19.57 -26.44
N LEU A 90 -13.26 19.82 -25.20
CA LEU A 90 -13.42 21.09 -24.47
C LEU A 90 -12.10 21.84 -24.45
N PHE A 91 -11.01 21.10 -24.30
CA PHE A 91 -9.64 21.58 -24.43
C PHE A 91 -8.99 20.85 -25.62
N PRO A 92 -8.28 21.56 -26.51
CA PRO A 92 -7.67 20.96 -27.71
C PRO A 92 -6.72 19.79 -27.43
N ASP A 93 -6.12 19.74 -26.24
CA ASP A 93 -5.19 18.69 -25.80
C ASP A 93 -5.86 17.58 -24.96
N ALA A 94 -7.17 17.66 -24.76
CA ALA A 94 -8.00 16.66 -24.07
C ALA A 94 -9.14 16.18 -24.97
N VAL A 95 -8.77 15.55 -26.08
CA VAL A 95 -9.71 15.02 -27.08
C VAL A 95 -10.35 13.72 -26.60
N TRP A 96 -11.68 13.71 -26.49
CA TRP A 96 -12.47 12.51 -26.17
C TRP A 96 -13.21 11.94 -27.38
N ALA A 97 -13.12 12.57 -28.56
CA ALA A 97 -13.64 11.97 -29.79
C ALA A 97 -12.84 10.70 -30.12
N ASP A 98 -13.39 9.57 -29.70
CA ASP A 98 -12.90 8.25 -30.06
C ASP A 98 -13.39 7.92 -31.48
N PRO A 99 -12.50 7.57 -32.42
CA PRO A 99 -12.90 7.15 -33.76
C PRO A 99 -13.67 5.82 -33.77
N ASP A 100 -13.47 4.95 -32.77
CA ASP A 100 -14.15 3.66 -32.64
C ASP A 100 -14.50 3.39 -31.17
N PRO A 101 -15.53 4.08 -30.63
CA PRO A 101 -15.84 4.02 -29.20
C PRO A 101 -16.39 2.64 -28.80
N ASP A 102 -15.62 1.90 -28.01
CA ASP A 102 -16.01 0.61 -27.43
C ASP A 102 -15.63 0.50 -25.95
N LEU A 103 -15.56 -0.70 -25.37
CA LEU A 103 -15.19 -0.91 -23.96
C LEU A 103 -13.74 -1.40 -23.77
N ASP A 104 -12.97 -1.45 -24.85
CA ASP A 104 -11.64 -1.99 -24.88
C ASP A 104 -10.60 -0.93 -24.49
N THR A 105 -9.36 -1.37 -24.30
CA THR A 105 -8.31 -0.58 -23.63
C THR A 105 -7.83 0.64 -24.43
N GLU A 106 -7.98 0.62 -25.74
CA GLU A 106 -7.73 1.72 -26.66
C GLU A 106 -8.59 2.94 -26.33
N SER A 107 -9.87 2.71 -26.01
CA SER A 107 -10.84 3.73 -25.62
C SER A 107 -10.58 4.31 -24.22
N TYR A 108 -9.66 3.72 -23.43
CA TYR A 108 -9.38 4.20 -22.07
C TYR A 108 -8.70 5.57 -22.11
N THR A 109 -7.85 5.80 -23.12
CA THR A 109 -7.20 7.11 -23.29
C THR A 109 -8.23 8.19 -23.61
N TYR A 110 -9.18 7.93 -24.51
CA TYR A 110 -10.23 8.89 -24.89
C TYR A 110 -11.19 9.18 -23.73
N SER A 111 -11.70 8.14 -23.06
CA SER A 111 -12.59 8.33 -21.90
C SER A 111 -11.89 9.07 -20.76
N SER A 112 -10.56 8.93 -20.59
CA SER A 112 -9.81 9.68 -19.58
C SER A 112 -9.76 11.19 -19.87
N ARG A 113 -9.93 11.60 -21.14
CA ARG A 113 -9.96 13.02 -21.53
C ARG A 113 -11.27 13.72 -21.15
N ILE A 114 -12.37 12.96 -21.04
CA ILE A 114 -13.63 13.45 -20.45
C ILE A 114 -13.38 13.82 -18.98
N GLN A 115 -12.81 12.90 -18.21
CA GLN A 115 -12.45 13.16 -16.82
C GLN A 115 -11.48 14.35 -16.71
N THR A 116 -10.45 14.40 -17.56
CA THR A 116 -9.46 15.50 -17.57
C THR A 116 -10.14 16.86 -17.77
N SER A 117 -11.15 16.93 -18.65
CA SER A 117 -11.88 18.15 -18.94
C SER A 117 -12.69 18.64 -17.72
N PHE A 118 -13.41 17.74 -17.04
CA PHE A 118 -14.08 18.09 -15.78
C PHE A 118 -13.10 18.48 -14.67
N GLN A 119 -11.95 17.81 -14.57
CA GLN A 119 -10.94 18.15 -13.57
C GLN A 119 -10.34 19.56 -13.79
N ARG A 120 -10.15 19.99 -15.04
CA ARG A 120 -9.71 21.36 -15.34
C ARG A 120 -10.77 22.40 -15.02
N LEU A 121 -12.04 22.11 -15.31
CA LEU A 121 -13.15 22.97 -14.87
C LEU A 121 -13.21 23.07 -13.34
N TYR A 122 -12.99 21.97 -12.63
CA TYR A 122 -12.87 21.98 -11.18
C TYR A 122 -11.71 22.86 -10.70
N THR A 123 -10.52 22.75 -11.30
CA THR A 123 -9.38 23.63 -10.97
C THR A 123 -9.72 25.11 -11.16
N MET A 124 -10.44 25.44 -12.25
CA MET A 124 -10.92 26.81 -12.49
C MET A 124 -11.90 27.27 -11.40
N ALA A 125 -12.87 26.43 -11.03
CA ALA A 125 -13.85 26.74 -9.98
C ALA A 125 -13.25 26.82 -8.58
N GLU A 126 -12.26 25.97 -8.27
CA GLU A 126 -11.50 26.01 -7.02
C GLU A 126 -10.71 27.32 -6.92
N ALA A 127 -10.02 27.72 -7.99
CA ALA A 127 -9.28 28.97 -8.03
C ALA A 127 -10.19 30.21 -7.93
N TRP A 128 -11.31 30.20 -8.64
CA TRP A 128 -12.34 31.24 -8.56
C TRP A 128 -12.95 31.37 -7.14
N SER A 129 -13.06 30.24 -6.44
CA SER A 129 -13.66 30.16 -5.10
C SER A 129 -12.72 30.50 -3.95
N GLN A 130 -11.40 30.51 -4.18
CA GLN A 130 -10.40 30.74 -3.13
C GLN A 130 -9.82 32.16 -3.17
N PRO A 131 -9.50 32.76 -2.01
CA PRO A 131 -8.85 34.06 -1.96
C PRO A 131 -7.41 34.00 -2.49
N GLY A 132 -6.88 35.13 -2.97
CA GLY A 132 -5.46 35.26 -3.30
C GLY A 132 -5.01 34.53 -4.56
N THR A 133 -5.93 34.04 -5.38
CA THR A 133 -5.64 33.37 -6.66
C THR A 133 -5.50 34.35 -7.82
N GLY A 134 -5.86 35.62 -7.62
CA GLY A 134 -5.87 36.65 -8.68
C GLY A 134 -7.12 36.62 -9.57
N ILE A 135 -7.93 35.57 -9.49
CA ILE A 135 -9.19 35.40 -10.24
C ILE A 135 -10.40 35.13 -9.32
N THR A 136 -10.25 35.38 -8.02
CA THR A 136 -11.30 35.16 -7.02
C THR A 136 -12.56 35.93 -7.39
N GLY A 137 -13.69 35.24 -7.60
CA GLY A 137 -14.96 35.88 -7.93
C GLY A 137 -15.02 36.54 -9.31
N ASP A 138 -14.07 36.31 -10.21
CA ASP A 138 -14.08 36.91 -11.56
C ASP A 138 -15.29 36.38 -12.37
N PRO A 139 -16.22 37.25 -12.80
CA PRO A 139 -17.42 36.83 -13.53
C PRO A 139 -17.12 36.26 -14.92
N SER A 140 -16.00 36.66 -15.54
CA SER A 140 -15.59 36.12 -16.85
C SER A 140 -15.13 34.67 -16.76
N VAL A 141 -14.47 34.30 -15.65
CA VAL A 141 -14.06 32.93 -15.36
C VAL A 141 -15.28 32.09 -15.00
N ALA A 142 -16.20 32.61 -14.19
CA ALA A 142 -17.47 31.94 -13.88
C ALA A 142 -18.25 31.59 -15.17
N ALA A 143 -18.42 32.56 -16.07
CA ALA A 143 -19.09 32.33 -17.36
C ALA A 143 -18.41 31.24 -18.21
N LYS A 144 -17.07 31.18 -18.21
CA LYS A 144 -16.32 30.11 -18.90
C LYS A 144 -16.55 28.74 -18.25
N ILE A 145 -16.55 28.66 -16.92
CA ILE A 145 -16.83 27.41 -16.20
C ILE A 145 -18.22 26.89 -16.58
N VAL A 146 -19.24 27.75 -16.51
CA VAL A 146 -20.63 27.41 -16.85
C VAL A 146 -20.73 26.96 -18.31
N ALA A 147 -20.17 27.72 -19.26
CA ALA A 147 -20.17 27.35 -20.67
C ALA A 147 -19.44 26.01 -20.94
N GLY A 148 -18.37 25.73 -20.19
CA GLY A 148 -17.67 24.45 -20.25
C GLY A 148 -18.52 23.29 -19.76
N LEU A 149 -19.22 23.44 -18.64
CA LEU A 149 -20.16 22.44 -18.12
C LEU A 149 -21.32 22.20 -19.11
N ASP A 150 -21.90 23.27 -19.67
CA ASP A 150 -22.96 23.18 -20.67
C ASP A 150 -22.49 22.43 -21.92
N HIS A 151 -21.26 22.70 -22.39
CA HIS A 151 -20.67 21.99 -23.54
C HIS A 151 -20.45 20.50 -23.25
N MET A 152 -19.92 20.17 -22.07
CA MET A 152 -19.73 18.78 -21.67
C MET A 152 -21.06 18.03 -21.62
N TYR A 153 -22.10 18.63 -21.03
CA TYR A 153 -23.46 18.07 -21.04
C TYR A 153 -23.99 17.91 -22.46
N ALA A 154 -23.95 18.95 -23.28
CA ALA A 154 -24.50 18.91 -24.63
C ALA A 154 -23.82 17.88 -25.55
N ARG A 155 -22.52 17.59 -25.32
CA ARG A 155 -21.72 16.79 -26.27
C ARG A 155 -21.39 15.38 -25.84
N ILE A 156 -21.17 15.11 -24.56
CA ILE A 156 -20.57 13.82 -24.16
C ILE A 156 -21.11 13.24 -22.86
N TYR A 157 -21.46 14.06 -21.88
CA TYR A 157 -21.89 13.60 -20.56
C TYR A 157 -23.36 13.97 -20.31
N ASN A 158 -24.26 13.28 -21.02
CA ASN A 158 -25.72 13.39 -20.88
C ASN A 158 -26.38 12.02 -20.99
N GLU A 159 -27.66 11.97 -20.63
CA GLU A 159 -28.49 10.77 -20.58
C GLU A 159 -28.66 10.03 -21.92
N GLY A 160 -28.37 10.69 -23.05
CA GLY A 160 -28.45 10.10 -24.39
C GLY A 160 -27.16 9.44 -24.86
N GLN A 161 -26.06 9.55 -24.12
CA GLN A 161 -24.75 9.07 -24.55
C GLN A 161 -24.43 7.68 -23.97
N PRO A 162 -24.02 6.71 -24.81
CA PRO A 162 -23.49 5.45 -24.29
C PRO A 162 -22.10 5.65 -23.71
N ARG A 163 -21.79 4.86 -22.69
CA ARG A 163 -20.44 4.81 -22.13
C ARG A 163 -19.49 4.04 -23.06
N TYR A 164 -18.25 4.53 -23.16
CA TYR A 164 -17.13 3.82 -23.78
C TYR A 164 -15.87 3.90 -22.89
N GLY A 165 -14.87 3.07 -23.18
CA GLY A 165 -13.61 2.98 -22.45
C GLY A 165 -13.79 2.65 -20.97
N ASN A 166 -12.94 3.27 -20.14
CA ASN A 166 -12.86 2.93 -18.74
C ASN A 166 -14.08 3.46 -17.96
N TRP A 167 -14.82 2.54 -17.33
CA TRP A 167 -16.02 2.83 -16.54
C TRP A 167 -15.79 3.91 -15.46
N TYR A 168 -14.61 3.91 -14.86
CA TYR A 168 -14.23 4.82 -13.79
C TYR A 168 -14.37 6.29 -14.21
N ASN A 169 -14.00 6.62 -15.44
CA ASN A 169 -14.04 8.00 -15.95
C ASN A 169 -15.47 8.54 -16.00
N TRP A 170 -16.46 7.66 -16.21
CA TRP A 170 -17.86 8.00 -16.35
C TRP A 170 -18.65 7.93 -15.05
N GLN A 171 -18.25 7.06 -14.12
CA GLN A 171 -19.01 6.80 -12.90
C GLN A 171 -18.37 7.39 -11.64
N ILE A 172 -17.08 7.73 -11.69
CA ILE A 172 -16.34 8.27 -10.53
C ILE A 172 -15.61 9.54 -10.91
N GLY A 173 -14.56 9.46 -11.72
CA GLY A 173 -13.62 10.56 -11.92
C GLY A 173 -14.25 11.82 -12.54
N GLY A 174 -15.00 11.65 -13.63
CA GLY A 174 -15.78 12.71 -14.28
C GLY A 174 -16.87 13.31 -13.38
N PRO A 175 -17.84 12.51 -12.90
CA PRO A 175 -18.95 13.04 -12.11
C PRO A 175 -18.53 13.66 -10.78
N GLN A 176 -17.48 13.18 -10.10
CA GLN A 176 -16.97 13.85 -8.91
C GLN A 176 -16.51 15.28 -9.23
N ALA A 177 -15.71 15.47 -10.28
CA ALA A 177 -15.24 16.79 -10.69
C ALA A 177 -16.38 17.69 -11.21
N LEU A 178 -17.33 17.14 -11.97
CA LEU A 178 -18.56 17.83 -12.39
C LEU A 178 -19.33 18.38 -11.18
N LEU A 179 -19.64 17.51 -10.21
CA LEU A 179 -20.45 17.87 -9.06
C LEU A 179 -19.74 18.86 -8.12
N ASP A 180 -18.45 18.69 -7.90
CA ASP A 180 -17.66 19.66 -7.11
C ASP A 180 -17.62 21.02 -7.80
N THR A 181 -17.41 21.05 -9.12
CA THR A 181 -17.45 22.29 -9.91
C THR A 181 -18.81 22.97 -9.76
N ALA A 182 -19.90 22.24 -10.04
CA ALA A 182 -21.26 22.76 -9.99
C ALA A 182 -21.65 23.26 -8.59
N LEU A 183 -21.16 22.63 -7.51
CA LEU A 183 -21.38 23.13 -6.16
C LEU A 183 -20.58 24.40 -5.85
N LEU A 184 -19.34 24.50 -6.32
CA LEU A 184 -18.52 25.68 -6.09
C LEU A 184 -19.07 26.92 -6.78
N VAL A 185 -19.66 26.77 -7.97
CA VAL A 185 -20.29 27.85 -8.76
C VAL A 185 -21.82 27.80 -8.75
N ARG A 186 -22.44 27.16 -7.75
CA ARG A 186 -23.89 26.90 -7.72
C ARG A 186 -24.74 28.13 -8.00
N ASP A 187 -24.36 29.27 -7.43
CA ASP A 187 -25.15 30.50 -7.52
C ASP A 187 -25.06 31.17 -8.92
N GLU A 188 -24.17 30.68 -9.77
CA GLU A 188 -24.03 31.06 -11.19
C GLU A 188 -24.84 30.14 -12.13
N LEU A 189 -25.48 29.08 -11.61
CA LEU A 189 -26.22 28.09 -12.38
C LEU A 189 -27.74 28.30 -12.28
N SER A 190 -28.44 28.11 -13.40
CA SER A 190 -29.90 28.05 -13.40
C SER A 190 -30.41 26.73 -12.79
N ALA A 191 -31.68 26.72 -12.37
CA ALA A 191 -32.33 25.49 -11.89
C ALA A 191 -32.36 24.40 -12.98
N GLU A 192 -32.52 24.79 -14.24
CA GLU A 192 -32.51 23.90 -15.40
C GLU A 192 -31.15 23.27 -15.64
N GLN A 193 -30.06 24.04 -15.50
CA GLN A 193 -28.69 23.53 -15.61
C GLN A 193 -28.39 22.52 -14.49
N ILE A 194 -28.72 22.86 -13.25
CA ILE A 194 -28.58 21.95 -12.11
C ILE A 194 -29.33 20.65 -12.36
N ALA A 195 -30.59 20.74 -12.80
CA ALA A 195 -31.40 19.57 -13.12
C ALA A 195 -30.80 18.73 -14.27
N ALA A 196 -30.25 19.37 -15.31
CA ALA A 196 -29.59 18.70 -16.43
C ALA A 196 -28.36 17.90 -15.99
N TYR A 197 -27.48 18.52 -15.20
CA TYR A 197 -26.29 17.85 -14.68
C TYR A 197 -26.66 16.69 -13.75
N CYS A 198 -27.68 16.85 -12.91
CA CYS A 198 -28.17 15.76 -12.07
C CYS A 198 -28.71 14.58 -12.89
N ARG A 199 -29.48 14.83 -13.97
CA ARG A 199 -29.96 13.77 -14.88
C ARG A 199 -28.81 13.03 -15.55
N ALA A 200 -27.77 13.74 -16.00
CA ALA A 200 -26.59 13.11 -16.58
C ALA A 200 -25.90 12.18 -15.58
N VAL A 201 -25.69 12.65 -14.34
CA VAL A 201 -25.09 11.82 -13.28
C VAL A 201 -25.96 10.60 -12.98
N ASP A 202 -27.29 10.72 -12.93
CA ASP A 202 -28.18 9.58 -12.70
C ASP A 202 -28.12 8.53 -13.81
N ALA A 203 -27.94 8.95 -15.07
CA ALA A 203 -27.84 8.03 -16.20
C ALA A 203 -26.57 7.15 -16.10
N PHE A 204 -25.45 7.73 -15.68
CA PHE A 204 -24.19 6.99 -15.55
C PHE A 204 -23.99 6.36 -14.17
N VAL A 205 -24.55 6.94 -13.12
CA VAL A 205 -24.47 6.48 -11.73
C VAL A 205 -25.89 6.32 -11.17
N PRO A 206 -26.66 5.33 -11.68
CA PRO A 206 -27.98 5.03 -11.15
C PRO A 206 -27.87 4.46 -9.74
N ASP A 207 -28.98 4.46 -8.99
CA ASP A 207 -29.03 3.88 -7.64
C ASP A 207 -28.57 2.42 -7.61
N SER A 208 -28.81 1.69 -8.70
CA SER A 208 -28.36 0.30 -8.87
C SER A 208 -26.84 0.14 -8.84
N ALA A 209 -26.06 1.20 -9.08
CA ALA A 209 -24.60 1.18 -8.97
C ALA A 209 -24.12 0.86 -7.54
N VAL A 210 -24.97 1.08 -6.54
CA VAL A 210 -24.70 0.76 -5.13
C VAL A 210 -25.64 -0.29 -4.55
N ALA A 211 -26.52 -0.90 -5.34
CA ALA A 211 -27.47 -1.91 -4.86
C ALA A 211 -26.81 -3.23 -4.41
N SER A 212 -25.66 -3.60 -4.99
CA SER A 212 -24.91 -4.81 -4.62
C SER A 212 -23.45 -4.48 -4.33
N TYR A 213 -22.92 -5.02 -3.23
CA TYR A 213 -21.51 -4.88 -2.85
C TYR A 213 -20.66 -5.93 -3.59
N ALA A 214 -20.46 -5.73 -4.89
CA ALA A 214 -19.74 -6.65 -5.76
C ALA A 214 -19.17 -5.94 -7.00
N GLY A 215 -18.29 -6.62 -7.73
CA GLY A 215 -17.73 -6.13 -8.99
C GLY A 215 -16.99 -4.81 -8.82
N THR A 216 -17.43 -3.77 -9.54
CA THR A 216 -16.83 -2.43 -9.47
C THR A 216 -17.30 -1.61 -8.26
N SER A 217 -18.19 -2.14 -7.41
CA SER A 217 -18.83 -1.41 -6.31
C SER A 217 -18.44 -1.98 -4.93
N THR A 218 -17.13 -2.13 -4.71
CA THR A 218 -16.50 -2.57 -3.44
C THR A 218 -15.42 -1.59 -2.99
N GLY A 219 -15.00 -1.65 -1.72
CA GLY A 219 -13.87 -0.89 -1.17
C GLY A 219 -13.88 0.60 -1.53
N ALA A 220 -12.74 1.10 -2.03
CA ALA A 220 -12.60 2.50 -2.44
C ALA A 220 -13.62 2.94 -3.51
N ASN A 221 -13.90 2.08 -4.49
CA ASN A 221 -14.86 2.41 -5.55
C ASN A 221 -16.27 2.60 -5.00
N ARG A 222 -16.67 1.79 -4.01
CA ARG A 222 -17.96 1.96 -3.33
C ARG A 222 -18.05 3.34 -2.68
N ILE A 223 -17.01 3.76 -1.96
CA ILE A 223 -16.96 5.06 -1.30
C ILE A 223 -16.99 6.20 -2.31
N ASP A 224 -16.28 6.07 -3.43
CA ASP A 224 -16.31 7.06 -4.51
C ASP A 224 -17.69 7.20 -5.17
N LEU A 225 -18.40 6.08 -5.39
CA LEU A 225 -19.79 6.07 -5.88
C LEU A 225 -20.74 6.72 -4.86
N CYS A 226 -20.58 6.41 -3.56
CA CYS A 226 -21.37 7.04 -2.50
C CYS A 226 -21.15 8.54 -2.46
N ARG A 227 -19.91 9.01 -2.67
CA ARG A 227 -19.62 10.44 -2.81
C ARG A 227 -20.37 11.06 -3.99
N VAL A 228 -20.32 10.44 -5.17
CA VAL A 228 -21.07 10.96 -6.34
C VAL A 228 -22.56 11.08 -6.01
N LEU A 229 -23.16 10.04 -5.43
CA LEU A 229 -24.58 10.03 -5.08
C LEU A 229 -24.94 11.06 -3.99
N ALA A 230 -24.11 11.19 -2.95
CA ALA A 230 -24.32 12.16 -1.88
C ALA A 230 -24.28 13.59 -2.42
N ILE A 231 -23.25 13.94 -3.19
CA ILE A 231 -23.07 15.28 -3.72
C ILE A 231 -24.14 15.60 -4.77
N ARG A 232 -24.54 14.63 -5.60
CA ARG A 232 -25.69 14.77 -6.51
C ARG A 232 -27.00 15.00 -5.76
N GLY A 233 -27.22 14.30 -4.64
CA GLY A 233 -28.38 14.53 -3.77
C GLY A 233 -28.38 15.94 -3.16
N ILE A 234 -27.21 16.43 -2.75
CA ILE A 234 -27.07 17.77 -2.16
C ILE A 234 -27.24 18.89 -3.19
N LEU A 235 -26.70 18.71 -4.40
CA LEU A 235 -26.80 19.68 -5.48
C LEU A 235 -28.25 19.81 -5.98
N GLY A 236 -28.93 18.67 -6.19
CA GLY A 236 -30.32 18.61 -6.64
C GLY A 236 -31.38 18.67 -5.53
N GLU A 237 -30.96 18.80 -4.27
CA GLU A 237 -31.84 18.83 -3.08
C GLU A 237 -32.77 17.60 -2.97
N GLU A 238 -32.21 16.41 -3.23
CA GLU A 238 -32.91 15.13 -3.21
C GLU A 238 -32.48 14.26 -2.02
N ALA A 239 -33.30 14.28 -0.96
CA ALA A 239 -33.03 13.58 0.30
C ALA A 239 -32.80 12.07 0.14
N ALA A 240 -33.53 11.43 -0.77
CA ALA A 240 -33.43 10.00 -1.03
C ALA A 240 -32.03 9.59 -1.53
N LYS A 241 -31.39 10.42 -2.37
CA LYS A 241 -30.02 10.18 -2.87
C LYS A 241 -28.98 10.30 -1.77
N VAL A 242 -29.14 11.29 -0.87
CA VAL A 242 -28.23 11.45 0.29
C VAL A 242 -28.39 10.28 1.26
N ALA A 243 -29.63 9.86 1.54
CA ALA A 243 -29.92 8.69 2.36
C ALA A 243 -29.36 7.39 1.75
N LEU A 244 -29.52 7.21 0.43
CA LEU A 244 -28.95 6.08 -0.28
C LEU A 244 -27.43 6.05 -0.13
N ALA A 245 -26.75 7.18 -0.38
CA ALA A 245 -25.31 7.29 -0.23
C ALA A 245 -24.85 6.97 1.20
N ALA A 246 -25.51 7.52 2.22
CA ALA A 246 -25.19 7.27 3.63
C ALA A 246 -25.32 5.77 3.98
N SER A 247 -26.41 5.13 3.56
CA SER A 247 -26.63 3.70 3.81
C SER A 247 -25.66 2.80 3.03
N ALA A 248 -25.27 3.20 1.82
CA ALA A 248 -24.42 2.43 0.92
C ALA A 248 -22.95 2.38 1.35
N ILE A 249 -22.54 3.20 2.35
CA ILE A 249 -21.21 3.15 2.97
C ILE A 249 -21.09 1.96 3.92
N ALA A 250 -22.17 1.57 4.61
CA ALA A 250 -22.13 0.56 5.69
C ALA A 250 -21.45 -0.77 5.31
N PRO A 251 -21.67 -1.36 4.11
CA PRO A 251 -21.00 -2.60 3.70
C PRO A 251 -19.48 -2.51 3.57
N VAL A 252 -18.89 -1.31 3.60
CA VAL A 252 -17.43 -1.10 3.54
C VAL A 252 -16.75 -1.30 4.89
N PHE A 253 -17.50 -1.15 6.00
CA PHE A 253 -16.94 -1.20 7.35
C PHE A 253 -16.48 -2.59 7.83
N PRO A 254 -17.22 -3.69 7.60
CA PRO A 254 -16.86 -4.97 8.18
C PRO A 254 -15.51 -5.48 7.67
N TYR A 255 -14.78 -6.18 8.54
CA TYR A 255 -13.62 -6.94 8.10
C TYR A 255 -14.02 -8.01 7.10
N VAL A 256 -13.17 -8.22 6.09
CA VAL A 256 -13.28 -9.34 5.16
C VAL A 256 -12.29 -10.45 5.51
N THR A 257 -12.56 -11.66 5.03
CA THR A 257 -11.68 -12.83 5.16
C THR A 257 -11.10 -13.30 3.83
N SER A 258 -11.52 -12.70 2.72
CA SER A 258 -11.07 -12.98 1.37
C SER A 258 -11.46 -11.84 0.42
N GLY A 259 -10.66 -11.60 -0.62
CA GLY A 259 -10.94 -10.55 -1.61
C GLY A 259 -10.66 -9.15 -1.09
N ASP A 260 -11.40 -8.19 -1.64
CA ASP A 260 -11.21 -6.75 -1.40
C ASP A 260 -11.70 -6.32 -0.02
N GLY A 261 -10.94 -5.44 0.64
CA GLY A 261 -11.34 -4.82 1.89
C GLY A 261 -10.25 -4.83 2.97
N LEU A 262 -10.66 -4.40 4.16
CA LEU A 262 -9.84 -4.40 5.36
C LEU A 262 -9.97 -5.76 6.08
N TYR A 263 -8.85 -6.31 6.52
CA TYR A 263 -8.78 -7.55 7.29
C TYR A 263 -8.49 -7.24 8.76
N ALA A 264 -8.89 -8.16 9.64
CA ALA A 264 -8.70 -8.02 11.09
C ALA A 264 -7.22 -7.91 11.52
N ASP A 265 -6.28 -8.33 10.67
CA ASP A 265 -4.83 -8.20 10.93
C ASP A 265 -4.25 -6.85 10.48
N GLY A 266 -5.07 -5.93 9.97
CA GLY A 266 -4.65 -4.64 9.42
C GLY A 266 -4.29 -4.65 7.93
N SER A 267 -4.43 -5.80 7.25
CA SER A 267 -4.23 -5.87 5.80
C SER A 267 -5.33 -5.14 5.05
N ILE A 268 -4.96 -4.42 3.98
CA ILE A 268 -5.91 -3.88 3.01
C ILE A 268 -5.58 -4.44 1.63
N ILE A 269 -6.53 -5.17 1.08
CA ILE A 269 -6.42 -5.80 -0.24
C ILE A 269 -7.40 -5.13 -1.18
N GLN A 270 -6.97 -4.95 -2.43
CA GLN A 270 -7.83 -4.53 -3.53
C GLN A 270 -7.47 -5.33 -4.78
N HIS A 271 -8.38 -5.39 -5.74
CA HIS A 271 -8.24 -6.22 -6.96
C HIS A 271 -7.99 -7.69 -6.61
N THR A 272 -8.70 -8.14 -5.57
CA THR A 272 -8.80 -9.48 -5.01
C THR A 272 -7.52 -10.02 -4.36
N PHE A 273 -6.33 -9.69 -4.88
CA PHE A 273 -5.06 -10.31 -4.51
C PHE A 273 -3.89 -9.33 -4.31
N VAL A 274 -4.13 -8.01 -4.39
CA VAL A 274 -3.06 -7.00 -4.38
C VAL A 274 -3.01 -6.28 -3.04
N PRO A 275 -1.88 -6.27 -2.32
CA PRO A 275 -1.68 -5.47 -1.11
C PRO A 275 -1.67 -3.98 -1.47
N TYR A 276 -2.65 -3.21 -0.96
CA TYR A 276 -2.99 -1.92 -1.55
C TYR A 276 -3.23 -0.77 -0.58
N THR A 277 -2.81 -0.92 0.68
CA THR A 277 -2.96 0.09 1.74
C THR A 277 -2.51 1.50 1.31
N GLY A 278 -1.39 1.61 0.58
CA GLY A 278 -0.76 2.89 0.22
C GLY A 278 -1.38 3.64 -0.96
N SER A 279 -2.40 3.09 -1.61
CA SER A 279 -3.03 3.74 -2.77
C SER A 279 -4.53 3.53 -2.81
N TYR A 280 -5.08 2.34 -3.09
CA TYR A 280 -6.53 2.16 -2.96
C TYR A 280 -6.99 2.28 -1.50
N GLY A 281 -6.19 1.83 -0.54
CA GLY A 281 -6.42 2.10 0.88
C GLY A 281 -6.35 3.60 1.21
N ALA A 282 -5.51 4.37 0.52
CA ALA A 282 -5.45 5.83 0.66
C ALA A 282 -6.70 6.52 0.10
N VAL A 283 -7.22 6.07 -1.06
CA VAL A 283 -8.49 6.55 -1.63
C VAL A 283 -9.66 6.23 -0.70
N LEU A 284 -9.70 5.01 -0.16
CA LEU A 284 -10.69 4.59 0.82
C LEU A 284 -10.70 5.52 2.05
N LEU A 285 -9.53 5.79 2.63
CA LEU A 285 -9.38 6.65 3.79
C LEU A 285 -9.80 8.10 3.51
N ASP A 286 -9.35 8.68 2.39
CA ASP A 286 -9.70 10.04 1.97
C ASP A 286 -11.21 10.19 1.76
N GLY A 287 -11.82 9.26 1.01
CA GLY A 287 -13.25 9.27 0.73
C GLY A 287 -14.10 9.11 1.99
N LEU A 288 -13.74 8.18 2.89
CA LEU A 288 -14.44 8.00 4.17
C LEU A 288 -14.28 9.23 5.07
N SER A 289 -13.09 9.82 5.15
CA SER A 289 -12.87 11.04 5.94
C SER A 289 -13.80 12.18 5.50
N LYS A 290 -13.98 12.34 4.19
CA LYS A 290 -14.84 13.37 3.60
C LYS A 290 -16.32 13.06 3.81
N LEU A 291 -16.78 11.83 3.58
CA LEU A 291 -18.20 11.48 3.72
C LEU A 291 -18.65 11.50 5.17
N LEU A 292 -17.83 10.97 6.09
CA LEU A 292 -18.16 11.01 7.51
C LEU A 292 -18.18 12.45 8.03
N ALA A 293 -17.22 13.30 7.61
CA ALA A 293 -17.23 14.72 7.95
C ALA A 293 -18.42 15.48 7.34
N LEU A 294 -18.79 15.16 6.09
CA LEU A 294 -19.93 15.77 5.39
C LEU A 294 -21.26 15.47 6.11
N LEU A 295 -21.47 14.22 6.51
CA LEU A 295 -22.74 13.76 7.06
C LEU A 295 -22.86 13.99 8.58
N SER A 296 -21.75 14.25 9.27
CA SER A 296 -21.71 14.47 10.72
C SER A 296 -22.65 15.59 11.17
N GLY A 297 -23.50 15.33 12.18
CA GLY A 297 -24.44 16.32 12.72
C GLY A 297 -25.62 16.66 11.79
N SER A 298 -25.73 16.01 10.63
CA SER A 298 -26.86 16.18 9.71
C SER A 298 -27.95 15.13 9.96
N ALA A 299 -29.11 15.28 9.31
CA ALA A 299 -30.18 14.28 9.33
C ALA A 299 -29.78 12.92 8.69
N TRP A 300 -28.65 12.88 7.98
CA TRP A 300 -28.11 11.68 7.31
C TRP A 300 -26.80 11.19 7.94
N GLU A 301 -26.51 11.56 9.18
CA GLU A 301 -25.33 11.08 9.90
C GLU A 301 -25.25 9.54 9.90
N THR A 302 -24.06 9.01 9.61
CA THR A 302 -23.80 7.57 9.71
C THR A 302 -23.54 7.18 11.16
N THR A 303 -24.51 6.52 11.77
CA THR A 303 -24.46 6.02 13.17
C THR A 303 -24.10 4.54 13.28
N ASP A 304 -23.74 3.89 12.17
CA ASP A 304 -23.32 2.49 12.15
C ASP A 304 -22.07 2.29 13.03
N PRO A 305 -22.12 1.41 14.05
CA PRO A 305 -20.97 1.16 14.93
C PRO A 305 -19.76 0.58 14.19
N GLY A 306 -19.95 -0.01 13.01
CA GLY A 306 -18.89 -0.49 12.13
C GLY A 306 -17.89 0.60 11.72
N ARG A 307 -18.27 1.89 11.77
CA ARG A 307 -17.34 3.00 11.52
C ARG A 307 -16.09 2.96 12.43
N GLN A 308 -16.21 2.39 13.63
CA GLN A 308 -15.08 2.22 14.55
C GLN A 308 -13.98 1.34 13.94
N ILE A 309 -14.31 0.37 13.09
CA ILE A 309 -13.31 -0.47 12.39
C ILE A 309 -12.41 0.39 11.49
N ILE A 310 -12.95 1.44 10.87
CA ILE A 310 -12.18 2.38 10.05
C ILE A 310 -11.28 3.26 10.92
N PHE A 311 -11.77 3.68 12.09
CA PHE A 311 -10.97 4.45 13.05
C PHE A 311 -9.81 3.61 13.59
N ASP A 312 -10.07 2.36 13.98
CA ASP A 312 -9.04 1.41 14.43
C ASP A 312 -8.00 1.14 13.33
N ALA A 313 -8.42 1.14 12.06
CA ALA A 313 -7.52 0.95 10.91
C ALA A 313 -6.43 2.03 10.80
N VAL A 314 -6.64 3.25 11.31
CA VAL A 314 -5.60 4.29 11.32
C VAL A 314 -4.33 3.79 11.99
N GLU A 315 -4.46 3.17 13.17
CA GLU A 315 -3.33 2.68 13.95
C GLU A 315 -2.95 1.23 13.58
N ALA A 316 -3.92 0.41 13.14
CA ALA A 316 -3.69 -1.01 12.81
C ALA A 316 -3.23 -1.27 11.37
N ALA A 317 -3.62 -0.43 10.40
CA ALA A 317 -3.40 -0.64 8.97
C ALA A 317 -2.53 0.45 8.32
N TYR A 318 -2.71 1.74 8.67
CA TYR A 318 -2.00 2.84 8.01
C TYR A 318 -0.71 3.26 8.71
N ALA A 319 -0.77 3.55 10.02
CA ALA A 319 0.40 3.94 10.81
C ALA A 319 1.58 2.94 10.70
N PRO A 320 1.33 1.61 10.60
CA PRO A 320 2.39 0.63 10.38
C PRO A 320 3.09 0.69 9.02
N PHE A 321 2.68 1.54 8.08
CA PHE A 321 3.41 1.73 6.82
C PHE A 321 3.87 3.18 6.62
N LEU A 322 3.56 4.07 7.57
CA LEU A 322 4.10 5.43 7.64
C LEU A 322 5.45 5.47 8.36
N HIS A 323 6.40 6.17 7.77
CA HIS A 323 7.71 6.44 8.37
C HIS A 323 8.21 7.82 7.92
N ASN A 324 8.22 8.80 8.82
CA ASN A 324 8.87 10.09 8.59
C ASN A 324 8.49 10.73 7.23
N GLY A 325 7.19 10.84 6.94
CA GLY A 325 6.66 11.42 5.70
C GLY A 325 6.31 10.40 4.61
N LEU A 326 7.05 9.29 4.48
CA LEU A 326 6.81 8.29 3.43
C LEU A 326 5.80 7.21 3.84
N PHE A 327 5.10 6.68 2.83
CA PHE A 327 4.28 5.47 2.91
C PHE A 327 4.91 4.33 2.09
N MET A 328 5.25 3.22 2.74
CA MET A 328 6.06 2.15 2.14
C MET A 328 5.49 1.59 0.82
N ASP A 329 6.36 1.41 -0.16
CA ASP A 329 5.98 0.99 -1.52
C ASP A 329 5.46 -0.44 -1.64
N GLY A 330 5.82 -1.33 -0.72
CA GLY A 330 5.39 -2.73 -0.74
C GLY A 330 3.88 -2.94 -0.68
N VAL A 331 3.11 -1.90 -0.32
CA VAL A 331 1.65 -1.89 -0.24
C VAL A 331 1.01 -0.85 -1.18
N SER A 332 1.73 -0.41 -2.22
CA SER A 332 1.26 0.62 -3.17
C SER A 332 0.85 0.07 -4.54
N GLY A 333 0.98 -1.24 -4.77
CA GLY A 333 0.64 -1.89 -6.04
C GLY A 333 1.34 -1.24 -7.24
N ARG A 334 0.65 -1.09 -8.36
CA ARG A 334 1.21 -0.47 -9.57
C ARG A 334 1.53 1.02 -9.44
N ALA A 335 1.10 1.68 -8.35
CA ALA A 335 1.29 3.12 -8.16
C ALA A 335 2.77 3.51 -7.95
N THR A 336 3.64 2.55 -7.63
CA THR A 336 5.09 2.75 -7.57
C THR A 336 5.68 3.22 -8.91
N ALA A 337 5.04 2.89 -10.02
CA ALA A 337 5.48 3.27 -11.37
C ALA A 337 4.92 4.61 -11.87
N ARG A 338 4.10 5.33 -11.09
CA ARG A 338 3.46 6.58 -11.54
C ARG A 338 4.46 7.71 -11.73
N GLY A 339 5.31 7.92 -10.73
CA GLY A 339 6.41 8.88 -10.76
C GLY A 339 6.09 10.22 -11.43
N LEU A 340 6.95 10.65 -12.35
CA LEU A 340 6.85 11.94 -13.02
C LEU A 340 6.05 11.83 -14.33
N PRO A 341 4.89 12.52 -14.45
CA PRO A 341 4.17 12.63 -15.72
C PRO A 341 4.89 13.54 -16.75
N PRO A 342 4.66 13.37 -18.07
CA PRO A 342 5.17 14.27 -19.09
C PRO A 342 4.79 15.74 -18.82
N GLY A 343 5.77 16.65 -18.93
CA GLY A 343 5.55 18.09 -18.77
C GLY A 343 5.17 18.55 -17.36
N SER A 344 5.18 17.67 -16.36
CA SER A 344 4.82 18.02 -14.98
C SER A 344 5.91 18.86 -14.31
N ALA A 345 5.58 20.09 -13.93
CA ALA A 345 6.34 20.90 -12.96
C ALA A 345 5.99 20.55 -11.49
N ALA A 346 4.97 19.70 -11.31
CA ALA A 346 4.23 19.46 -10.09
C ALA A 346 4.94 18.49 -9.11
N GLY A 347 6.01 17.85 -9.54
CA GLY A 347 6.73 16.86 -8.72
C GLY A 347 6.42 15.42 -9.11
N GLN A 348 7.10 14.49 -8.47
CA GLN A 348 7.13 13.07 -8.81
C GLN A 348 6.24 12.29 -7.85
N ASN A 349 5.28 11.49 -8.35
CA ASN A 349 4.47 10.60 -7.53
C ASN A 349 5.34 9.47 -6.93
N ASP A 350 5.76 9.66 -5.70
CA ASP A 350 6.59 8.74 -4.93
C ASP A 350 5.94 8.37 -3.58
N ASP A 351 6.65 7.58 -2.78
CA ASP A 351 6.23 7.14 -1.44
C ASP A 351 6.03 8.29 -0.46
N GLN A 352 6.75 9.40 -0.62
CA GLN A 352 6.64 10.60 0.22
C GLN A 352 5.34 11.35 -0.05
N LEU A 353 5.08 11.69 -1.32
CA LEU A 353 3.84 12.42 -1.66
C LEU A 353 2.59 11.59 -1.34
N ARG A 354 2.66 10.26 -1.49
CA ARG A 354 1.59 9.35 -1.01
C ARG A 354 1.41 9.45 0.50
N GLY A 355 2.50 9.38 1.27
CA GLY A 355 2.46 9.48 2.72
C GLY A 355 1.89 10.81 3.21
N HIS A 356 2.28 11.93 2.60
CA HIS A 356 1.72 13.25 2.93
C HIS A 356 0.20 13.32 2.74
N ALA A 357 -0.31 12.78 1.62
CA ALA A 357 -1.74 12.73 1.35
C ALA A 357 -2.50 11.86 2.35
N ILE A 358 -1.91 10.73 2.77
CA ILE A 358 -2.48 9.84 3.81
C ILE A 358 -2.46 10.54 5.17
N MET A 359 -1.38 11.21 5.54
CA MET A 359 -1.28 11.99 6.79
C MET A 359 -2.38 13.05 6.87
N ALA A 360 -2.64 13.79 5.79
CA ALA A 360 -3.72 14.76 5.75
C ALA A 360 -5.10 14.09 5.91
N SER A 361 -5.29 12.91 5.31
CA SER A 361 -6.53 12.13 5.41
C SER A 361 -6.76 11.59 6.83
N VAL A 362 -5.69 11.22 7.55
CA VAL A 362 -5.74 10.85 8.98
C VAL A 362 -6.21 12.03 9.84
N VAL A 363 -5.67 13.23 9.61
CA VAL A 363 -6.12 14.44 10.34
C VAL A 363 -7.57 14.78 10.01
N ALA A 364 -7.98 14.65 8.74
CA ALA A 364 -9.36 14.87 8.33
C ALA A 364 -10.32 13.89 9.02
N LEU A 365 -9.99 12.60 9.02
CA LEU A 365 -10.82 11.56 9.64
C LEU A 365 -11.00 11.79 11.15
N GLY A 366 -9.96 12.29 11.83
CA GLY A 366 -10.00 12.62 13.25
C GLY A 366 -11.11 13.59 13.65
N GLN A 367 -11.63 14.39 12.70
CA GLN A 367 -12.75 15.32 12.97
C GLN A 367 -14.08 14.59 13.22
N ALA A 368 -14.21 13.34 12.79
CA ALA A 368 -15.37 12.48 13.03
C ALA A 368 -15.13 11.40 14.11
N ALA A 369 -13.90 11.31 14.63
CA ALA A 369 -13.50 10.34 15.64
C ALA A 369 -13.70 10.88 17.08
N SER A 370 -13.41 10.06 18.09
CA SER A 370 -13.37 10.54 19.48
C SER A 370 -12.27 11.59 19.68
N ALA A 371 -12.40 12.41 20.73
CA ALA A 371 -11.40 13.42 21.07
C ALA A 371 -10.02 12.79 21.35
N GLU A 372 -10.02 11.63 22.00
CA GLU A 372 -8.81 10.87 22.33
C GLU A 372 -8.12 10.34 21.07
N GLU A 373 -8.87 9.72 20.15
CA GLU A 373 -8.33 9.25 18.87
C GLU A 373 -7.77 10.39 18.04
N ASN A 374 -8.54 11.48 17.88
CA ASN A 374 -8.10 12.65 17.14
C ASN A 374 -6.79 13.24 17.71
N GLN A 375 -6.69 13.37 19.03
CA GLN A 375 -5.48 13.86 19.68
C GLN A 375 -4.28 12.92 19.43
N ARG A 376 -4.47 11.60 19.55
CA ARG A 376 -3.41 10.62 19.25
C ARG A 376 -2.97 10.70 17.80
N TRP A 377 -3.90 10.74 16.86
CA TRP A 377 -3.60 10.76 15.43
C TRP A 377 -2.90 12.05 14.99
N ARG A 378 -3.32 13.21 15.50
CA ARG A 378 -2.60 14.49 15.32
C ARG A 378 -1.18 14.40 15.89
N GLY A 379 -1.00 13.74 17.04
CA GLY A 379 0.32 13.48 17.63
C GLY A 379 1.22 12.59 16.76
N LEU A 380 0.67 11.52 16.18
CA LEU A 380 1.39 10.67 15.21
C LEU A 380 1.82 11.49 13.99
N VAL A 381 0.89 12.25 13.41
CA VAL A 381 1.15 13.11 12.25
C VAL A 381 2.21 14.16 12.55
N ARG A 382 2.13 14.85 13.69
CA ARG A 382 3.15 15.82 14.12
C ARG A 382 4.54 15.15 14.23
N GLY A 383 4.60 13.95 14.79
CA GLY A 383 5.82 13.17 14.89
C GLY A 383 6.42 12.81 13.53
N TRP A 384 5.59 12.35 12.58
CA TRP A 384 6.06 12.04 11.21
C TRP A 384 6.54 13.29 10.47
N ILE A 385 5.85 14.43 10.60
CA ILE A 385 6.28 15.70 9.99
C ILE A 385 7.65 16.12 10.53
N GLN A 386 7.84 16.09 11.86
CA GLN A 386 9.07 16.57 12.49
C GLN A 386 10.30 15.70 12.20
N ARG A 387 10.11 14.40 11.96
CA ARG A 387 11.20 13.48 11.64
C ARG A 387 11.48 13.33 10.14
N GLY A 388 10.55 13.77 9.28
CA GLY A 388 10.74 13.75 7.82
C GLY A 388 11.88 14.68 7.41
N SER A 389 12.81 14.18 6.59
CA SER A 389 14.04 14.93 6.22
C SER A 389 14.21 15.14 4.73
N TYR A 390 13.50 14.39 3.88
CA TYR A 390 13.64 14.51 2.42
C TYR A 390 12.67 15.53 1.80
N ARG A 391 11.37 15.42 2.09
CA ARG A 391 10.34 16.37 1.65
C ARG A 391 9.49 16.78 2.84
N SER A 392 9.13 18.05 2.91
CA SER A 392 8.27 18.58 3.98
C SER A 392 6.80 18.34 3.62
N PRO A 393 6.01 17.62 4.45
CA PRO A 393 4.57 17.44 4.22
C PRO A 393 3.79 18.76 4.26
N VAL A 394 4.26 19.75 5.02
CA VAL A 394 3.56 21.02 5.21
C VAL A 394 3.81 22.04 4.11
N THR A 395 4.71 21.75 3.16
CA THR A 395 4.92 22.59 1.96
C THR A 395 4.82 21.75 0.69
N ASP A 396 4.12 20.61 0.75
CA ASP A 396 3.98 19.71 -0.38
C ASP A 396 3.18 20.38 -1.52
N PRO A 397 3.79 20.60 -2.70
CA PRO A 397 3.10 21.26 -3.79
C PRO A 397 1.95 20.43 -4.38
N MET A 398 1.88 19.11 -4.12
CA MET A 398 0.83 18.21 -4.60
C MET A 398 -0.40 18.15 -3.73
N LEU A 399 -0.31 18.61 -2.48
CA LEU A 399 -1.49 18.72 -1.63
C LEU A 399 -2.35 19.92 -2.03
N SER A 400 -3.68 19.77 -1.93
CA SER A 400 -4.61 20.90 -2.04
C SER A 400 -4.42 21.85 -0.86
N VAL A 401 -4.95 23.08 -0.99
CA VAL A 401 -4.95 24.05 0.11
C VAL A 401 -5.61 23.46 1.36
N ALA A 402 -6.72 22.74 1.21
CA ALA A 402 -7.38 22.04 2.31
C ALA A 402 -6.49 21.01 3.02
N LYS A 403 -5.75 20.18 2.27
CA LYS A 403 -4.84 19.20 2.87
C LYS A 403 -3.63 19.85 3.52
N LEU A 404 -3.09 20.91 2.92
CA LEU A 404 -2.02 21.71 3.52
C LEU A 404 -2.48 22.37 4.83
N SER A 405 -3.71 22.89 4.89
CA SER A 405 -4.23 23.53 6.11
C SER A 405 -4.39 22.53 7.25
N LEU A 406 -4.81 21.30 6.98
CA LEU A 406 -4.86 20.23 7.98
C LEU A 406 -3.49 19.93 8.59
N LEU A 407 -2.45 19.77 7.76
CA LEU A 407 -1.11 19.45 8.25
C LEU A 407 -0.44 20.64 8.96
N ASN A 408 -0.57 21.86 8.42
CA ASN A 408 -0.06 23.07 9.08
C ASN A 408 -0.80 23.31 10.41
N GLY A 409 -2.12 23.12 10.45
CA GLY A 409 -2.90 23.24 11.68
C GLY A 409 -2.53 22.24 12.78
N VAL A 410 -1.87 21.12 12.45
CA VAL A 410 -1.28 20.20 13.43
C VAL A 410 0.02 20.75 14.02
N LEU A 411 0.83 21.46 13.22
CA LEU A 411 2.07 22.08 13.70
C LEU A 411 1.81 23.34 14.53
N ASP A 412 0.86 24.16 14.09
CA ASP A 412 0.51 25.44 14.72
C ASP A 412 -0.18 25.27 16.08
N ASP A 413 -0.80 24.11 16.30
CA ASP A 413 -1.46 23.76 17.56
C ASP A 413 -0.43 23.31 18.60
N SER A 414 -0.14 24.17 19.57
CA SER A 414 0.80 23.90 20.66
C SER A 414 0.33 22.82 21.64
N SER A 415 -0.95 22.42 21.62
CA SER A 415 -1.49 21.36 22.46
C SER A 415 -1.21 19.94 21.93
N VAL A 416 -0.85 19.82 20.65
CA VAL A 416 -0.57 18.51 20.03
C VAL A 416 0.85 18.07 20.37
N THR A 417 1.03 17.08 21.23
CA THR A 417 2.37 16.54 21.50
C THR A 417 2.80 15.56 20.39
N PRO A 418 4.00 15.71 19.79
CA PRO A 418 4.48 14.75 18.79
C PRO A 418 4.70 13.38 19.41
N LEU A 419 4.17 12.34 18.78
CA LEU A 419 4.36 10.96 19.22
C LEU A 419 5.57 10.32 18.54
N PRO A 420 6.36 9.51 19.28
CA PRO A 420 7.48 8.77 18.71
C PRO A 420 6.98 7.64 17.80
N GLN A 421 7.89 7.10 17.00
CA GLN A 421 7.64 5.85 16.31
C GLN A 421 7.78 4.69 17.32
N PRO A 422 6.76 3.83 17.52
CA PRO A 422 6.86 2.74 18.47
C PRO A 422 7.66 1.56 17.91
N ASP A 423 8.49 0.97 18.76
CA ASP A 423 9.13 -0.32 18.49
C ASP A 423 8.07 -1.39 18.26
N SER A 424 8.14 -2.09 17.14
CA SER A 424 7.16 -3.10 16.79
C SER A 424 7.68 -4.11 15.76
N SER A 425 7.15 -5.32 15.80
CA SER A 425 7.22 -6.31 14.72
C SER A 425 5.81 -6.78 14.41
N LEU A 426 5.27 -6.34 13.28
CA LEU A 426 3.91 -6.63 12.86
C LEU A 426 3.93 -7.50 11.62
N VAL A 427 3.12 -8.57 11.63
CA VAL A 427 2.96 -9.51 10.52
C VAL A 427 1.52 -9.40 10.04
N PHE A 428 1.34 -9.20 8.73
CA PHE A 428 0.08 -9.02 8.04
C PHE A 428 -0.17 -10.24 7.14
N PRO A 429 -0.54 -11.41 7.72
CA PRO A 429 -0.63 -12.67 6.99
C PRO A 429 -1.68 -12.65 5.86
N ALA A 430 -2.71 -11.82 5.92
CA ALA A 430 -3.69 -11.73 4.84
C ALA A 430 -3.11 -11.14 3.55
N MET A 431 -2.17 -10.19 3.64
CA MET A 431 -1.54 -9.57 2.48
C MET A 431 -0.06 -9.92 2.29
N ASP A 432 0.44 -10.96 2.97
CA ASP A 432 1.83 -11.44 2.88
C ASP A 432 2.85 -10.29 3.05
N ARG A 433 2.64 -9.45 4.07
CA ARG A 433 3.53 -8.33 4.45
C ARG A 433 3.98 -8.44 5.90
N ALA A 434 5.08 -7.77 6.21
CA ALA A 434 5.48 -7.54 7.59
C ALA A 434 6.27 -6.24 7.69
N VAL A 435 6.17 -5.58 8.84
CA VAL A 435 6.91 -4.36 9.13
C VAL A 435 7.58 -4.47 10.49
N HIS A 436 8.83 -4.07 10.54
CA HIS A 436 9.67 -4.05 11.71
C HIS A 436 10.17 -2.66 11.99
N ARG A 437 9.92 -2.16 13.19
CA ARG A 437 10.30 -0.82 13.63
C ARG A 437 11.19 -0.88 14.84
N ARG A 438 12.22 -0.07 14.78
CA ARG A 438 13.05 0.36 15.90
C ARG A 438 13.06 1.87 15.93
N GLN A 439 13.47 2.43 17.06
CA GLN A 439 13.69 3.86 17.20
C GLN A 439 14.56 4.44 16.06
N ASP A 440 15.59 3.69 15.63
CA ASP A 440 16.63 4.20 14.73
C ASP A 440 16.53 3.66 13.30
N TRP A 441 15.61 2.74 13.00
CA TRP A 441 15.43 2.17 11.67
C TRP A 441 14.09 1.44 11.51
N VAL A 442 13.69 1.24 10.26
CA VAL A 442 12.50 0.45 9.92
C VAL A 442 12.79 -0.45 8.73
N ALA A 443 12.20 -1.64 8.70
CA ALA A 443 12.24 -2.55 7.56
C ALA A 443 10.86 -3.14 7.25
N SER A 444 10.65 -3.52 6.00
CA SER A 444 9.43 -4.18 5.54
C SER A 444 9.76 -5.29 4.55
N VAL A 445 9.03 -6.39 4.60
CA VAL A 445 9.18 -7.51 3.65
C VAL A 445 7.92 -7.67 2.82
N SER A 446 8.08 -7.77 1.50
CA SER A 446 7.04 -8.09 0.53
C SER A 446 7.19 -9.52 0.02
N MET A 447 6.21 -10.37 0.33
CA MET A 447 6.12 -11.76 -0.13
C MET A 447 4.91 -11.94 -1.06
N ALA A 448 4.78 -13.14 -1.63
CA ALA A 448 3.67 -13.56 -2.47
C ALA A 448 3.37 -15.05 -2.24
N SER A 449 2.09 -15.42 -2.37
CA SER A 449 1.56 -16.78 -2.16
C SER A 449 0.41 -17.05 -3.12
N ARG A 450 -0.29 -18.19 -2.98
CA ARG A 450 -1.54 -18.37 -3.76
C ARG A 450 -2.61 -17.32 -3.46
N ARG A 451 -2.50 -16.62 -2.32
CA ARG A 451 -3.46 -15.61 -1.86
C ARG A 451 -3.13 -14.23 -2.41
N ILE A 452 -1.85 -13.96 -2.65
CA ILE A 452 -1.33 -12.63 -2.96
C ILE A 452 -0.41 -12.67 -4.17
N THR A 453 -0.64 -11.77 -5.11
CA THR A 453 0.13 -11.68 -6.36
C THR A 453 1.60 -11.36 -6.11
N TYR A 454 2.48 -11.76 -7.04
CA TYR A 454 3.85 -11.26 -7.07
C TYR A 454 3.89 -9.73 -7.20
N TYR A 455 3.04 -9.20 -8.08
CA TYR A 455 2.92 -7.78 -8.38
C TYR A 455 1.63 -7.49 -9.15
N GLU A 456 1.32 -6.21 -9.37
CA GLU A 456 0.27 -5.80 -10.29
C GLU A 456 0.85 -4.91 -11.38
N ASN A 457 0.51 -5.21 -12.64
CA ASN A 457 0.56 -4.27 -13.75
C ASN A 457 -0.86 -4.11 -14.34
N GLY A 458 -1.11 -2.98 -15.01
CA GLY A 458 -2.41 -2.66 -15.59
C GLY A 458 -2.43 -1.22 -16.08
N ASN A 459 -3.22 -0.91 -17.11
CA ASN A 459 -3.25 0.40 -17.75
C ASN A 459 -1.87 0.93 -18.17
N GLY A 460 -0.94 0.04 -18.56
CA GLY A 460 0.44 0.40 -18.89
C GLY A 460 1.33 0.76 -17.69
N GLU A 461 0.85 0.67 -16.45
CA GLU A 461 1.62 0.94 -15.22
C GLU A 461 2.34 -0.32 -14.70
N ASN A 462 3.53 -0.13 -14.11
CA ASN A 462 4.34 -1.13 -13.39
C ASN A 462 4.75 -2.35 -14.22
N LEU A 463 5.18 -2.11 -15.46
CA LEU A 463 5.51 -3.16 -16.43
C LEU A 463 6.60 -4.13 -15.96
N ARG A 464 7.49 -3.70 -15.06
CA ARG A 464 8.68 -4.45 -14.61
C ARG A 464 8.70 -4.77 -13.11
N GLY A 465 7.52 -4.82 -12.47
CA GLY A 465 7.40 -5.09 -11.04
C GLY A 465 7.52 -6.57 -10.63
N TRP A 466 7.91 -7.47 -11.55
CA TRP A 466 7.83 -8.94 -11.44
C TRP A 466 8.29 -9.52 -10.09
N HIS A 467 9.41 -9.01 -9.57
CA HIS A 467 10.08 -9.57 -8.39
C HIS A 467 9.77 -8.82 -7.08
N THR A 468 8.85 -7.85 -7.09
CA THR A 468 8.51 -7.06 -5.89
C THR A 468 7.87 -7.89 -4.77
N GLY A 469 7.24 -9.03 -5.10
CA GLY A 469 6.73 -10.03 -4.15
C GLY A 469 7.64 -11.25 -3.93
N SER A 470 8.85 -11.27 -4.50
CA SER A 470 9.80 -12.39 -4.39
C SER A 470 10.68 -12.30 -3.13
N GLY A 471 10.11 -11.84 -2.02
CA GLY A 471 10.82 -11.64 -0.75
C GLY A 471 11.64 -10.36 -0.73
N MET A 472 11.14 -9.28 -1.32
CA MET A 472 11.83 -7.99 -1.33
C MET A 472 11.88 -7.40 0.08
N LEU A 473 13.08 -7.03 0.53
CA LEU A 473 13.35 -6.43 1.84
C LEU A 473 13.66 -4.94 1.67
N TYR A 474 12.71 -4.10 2.10
CA TYR A 474 12.85 -2.65 2.16
C TYR A 474 13.37 -2.24 3.53
N TRP A 475 14.22 -1.21 3.60
CA TRP A 475 14.64 -0.66 4.89
C TRP A 475 15.15 0.78 4.79
N TRP A 476 14.95 1.52 5.88
CA TRP A 476 15.27 2.95 6.05
C TRP A 476 15.89 3.20 7.43
N GLY A 477 16.71 4.25 7.52
CA GLY A 477 17.19 4.77 8.80
C GLY A 477 16.18 5.72 9.45
N GLY A 478 16.31 5.94 10.75
CA GLY A 478 15.49 6.89 11.50
C GLY A 478 15.71 8.34 11.06
N ASP A 479 16.93 8.69 10.67
CA ASP A 479 17.35 10.04 10.25
C ASP A 479 18.15 10.05 8.93
N PHE A 480 18.32 8.90 8.28
CA PHE A 480 19.04 8.77 7.01
C PHE A 480 18.25 7.94 5.99
N ALA A 481 18.54 8.21 4.71
CA ALA A 481 17.96 7.51 3.56
C ALA A 481 16.42 7.50 3.53
N ASN A 482 15.79 8.56 4.03
CA ASN A 482 14.35 8.79 3.93
C ASN A 482 13.89 8.96 2.45
N ASP A 483 14.83 9.14 1.53
CA ASP A 483 14.67 9.26 0.08
C ASP A 483 14.93 7.97 -0.71
N GLN A 484 15.27 6.87 -0.03
CA GLN A 484 15.78 5.63 -0.63
C GLN A 484 14.96 5.10 -1.81
N PHE A 485 13.63 5.15 -1.70
CA PHE A 485 12.70 4.70 -2.75
C PHE A 485 11.95 5.87 -3.40
N SER A 486 12.19 7.09 -2.91
CA SER A 486 11.59 8.33 -3.42
C SER A 486 12.40 8.94 -4.56
N ASP A 487 13.74 8.99 -4.45
CA ASP A 487 14.57 9.68 -5.43
C ASP A 487 14.84 8.84 -6.69
N ARG A 488 13.84 8.72 -7.57
CA ARG A 488 13.97 8.10 -8.90
C ARG A 488 14.46 6.64 -8.87
N PHE A 489 14.19 5.95 -7.77
CA PHE A 489 14.56 4.54 -7.57
C PHE A 489 13.93 3.65 -8.65
N TRP A 490 12.60 3.63 -8.73
CA TRP A 490 11.84 2.75 -9.61
C TRP A 490 12.20 2.82 -11.10
N PRO A 491 12.40 3.99 -11.73
CA PRO A 491 12.77 4.06 -13.14
C PRO A 491 14.24 3.71 -13.43
N THR A 492 15.10 3.59 -12.41
CA THR A 492 16.55 3.38 -12.61
C THR A 492 17.10 2.09 -12.01
N VAL A 493 16.39 1.48 -11.05
CA VAL A 493 16.80 0.23 -10.40
C VAL A 493 16.84 -0.95 -11.38
N ASP A 494 17.66 -1.95 -11.08
CA ASP A 494 17.54 -3.24 -11.76
C ASP A 494 16.29 -3.99 -11.32
N PRO A 495 15.29 -4.20 -12.19
CA PRO A 495 14.12 -4.98 -11.80
C PRO A 495 14.46 -6.44 -11.51
N TYR A 496 15.60 -6.96 -12.01
CA TYR A 496 16.07 -8.32 -11.73
C TYR A 496 16.82 -8.44 -10.39
N ARG A 497 17.25 -7.32 -9.82
CA ARG A 497 18.03 -7.31 -8.57
C ARG A 497 17.42 -6.43 -7.49
N LEU A 498 16.16 -6.65 -7.16
CA LEU A 498 15.53 -5.98 -6.02
C LEU A 498 16.11 -6.50 -4.68
N PRO A 499 16.32 -5.64 -3.66
CA PRO A 499 16.97 -6.03 -2.41
C PRO A 499 16.22 -7.16 -1.69
N GLY A 500 16.94 -8.18 -1.25
CA GLY A 500 16.42 -9.34 -0.52
C GLY A 500 15.84 -10.47 -1.38
N THR A 501 15.60 -10.25 -2.68
CA THR A 501 14.98 -11.27 -3.53
C THR A 501 15.93 -12.42 -3.86
N THR A 502 15.35 -13.58 -4.16
CA THR A 502 16.03 -14.64 -4.91
C THR A 502 15.32 -14.76 -6.25
N ALA A 503 16.02 -14.62 -7.37
CA ALA A 503 15.42 -14.58 -8.69
C ALA A 503 16.30 -15.28 -9.72
N SER A 504 15.64 -15.90 -10.70
CA SER A 504 16.27 -16.41 -11.92
C SER A 504 16.64 -15.24 -12.82
N ALA A 505 17.79 -15.30 -13.48
CA ALA A 505 18.21 -14.33 -14.50
C ALA A 505 17.45 -14.51 -15.84
N LYS A 506 16.47 -15.41 -15.90
CA LYS A 506 15.57 -15.62 -17.04
C LYS A 506 14.91 -14.30 -17.40
N ARG A 507 15.03 -13.90 -18.67
CA ARG A 507 14.43 -12.66 -19.16
C ARG A 507 12.90 -12.78 -19.20
N LEU A 508 12.24 -11.77 -18.65
CA LEU A 508 10.79 -11.63 -18.61
C LEU A 508 10.38 -10.48 -19.52
N ALA A 509 9.22 -10.63 -20.18
CA ALA A 509 8.63 -9.56 -20.97
C ALA A 509 7.98 -8.49 -20.06
N ASP A 510 7.87 -7.26 -20.56
CA ASP A 510 7.07 -6.22 -19.89
C ASP A 510 5.63 -6.73 -19.67
N GLY A 511 5.15 -6.67 -18.43
CA GLY A 511 3.83 -7.19 -18.04
C GLY A 511 3.74 -8.72 -17.91
N GLU A 512 4.86 -9.45 -17.93
CA GLU A 512 4.90 -10.91 -17.78
C GLU A 512 4.06 -11.40 -16.58
N GLY A 513 3.25 -12.44 -16.80
CA GLY A 513 2.35 -12.96 -15.77
C GLY A 513 0.95 -12.35 -15.78
N GLY A 514 0.66 -11.42 -16.67
CA GLY A 514 -0.69 -10.87 -16.88
C GLY A 514 -1.05 -9.70 -15.95
N ILE A 515 -2.13 -9.03 -16.29
CA ILE A 515 -2.60 -7.79 -15.64
C ILE A 515 -3.42 -8.06 -14.37
N TRP A 516 -3.65 -7.02 -13.56
CA TRP A 516 -4.58 -7.03 -12.41
C TRP A 516 -4.30 -8.12 -11.36
N GLY A 517 -3.02 -8.40 -11.11
CA GLY A 517 -2.62 -9.35 -10.07
C GLY A 517 -2.85 -10.82 -10.42
N ALA A 518 -2.97 -11.15 -11.71
CA ALA A 518 -3.25 -12.52 -12.17
C ALA A 518 -2.20 -13.55 -11.71
N SER A 519 -0.92 -13.17 -11.65
CA SER A 519 0.16 -14.09 -11.33
C SER A 519 0.40 -14.25 -9.84
N ARG A 520 0.05 -15.44 -9.33
CA ARG A 520 0.26 -15.84 -7.93
C ARG A 520 1.09 -17.12 -7.89
N PRO A 521 2.12 -17.23 -7.04
CA PRO A 521 2.84 -18.48 -6.85
C PRO A 521 1.91 -19.54 -6.25
N ASP A 522 1.95 -20.76 -6.77
CA ASP A 522 1.23 -21.89 -6.18
C ASP A 522 2.02 -22.45 -4.98
N VAL A 523 1.93 -21.74 -3.84
CA VAL A 523 2.63 -22.05 -2.58
C VAL A 523 1.78 -21.75 -1.33
N ASP A 524 1.84 -22.71 -0.40
CA ASP A 524 1.52 -22.76 1.03
C ASP A 524 2.03 -21.61 1.89
N PHE A 525 3.28 -21.84 2.25
CA PHE A 525 3.87 -21.38 3.48
C PHE A 525 4.46 -20.00 3.26
N VAL A 526 3.63 -18.99 3.49
CA VAL A 526 4.01 -17.58 3.38
C VAL A 526 3.36 -16.82 4.53
N GLY A 527 4.17 -16.12 5.32
CA GLY A 527 3.73 -15.46 6.55
C GLY A 527 4.76 -15.63 7.67
N GLY A 528 4.32 -15.67 8.93
CA GLY A 528 5.23 -15.80 10.05
C GLY A 528 4.56 -15.59 11.40
N THR A 529 5.37 -15.52 12.47
CA THR A 529 4.89 -15.29 13.82
C THR A 529 5.74 -14.28 14.59
N GLY A 530 5.18 -13.66 15.62
CA GLY A 530 5.90 -12.68 16.44
C GLY A 530 5.20 -12.27 17.74
N ASP A 531 6.00 -11.82 18.70
CA ASP A 531 5.50 -11.37 20.02
C ASP A 531 5.09 -9.89 20.03
N GLY A 532 5.23 -9.21 18.88
CA GLY A 532 4.98 -7.77 18.71
C GLY A 532 6.24 -6.92 18.85
N SER A 533 7.35 -7.46 19.38
CA SER A 533 8.66 -6.81 19.39
C SER A 533 9.60 -7.42 18.35
N TYR A 534 9.61 -8.75 18.25
CA TYR A 534 10.41 -9.56 17.31
C TYR A 534 9.49 -10.46 16.49
N ALA A 535 9.95 -10.86 15.30
CA ALA A 535 9.21 -11.77 14.44
C ALA A 535 10.14 -12.65 13.61
N VAL A 536 9.61 -13.79 13.19
CA VAL A 536 10.17 -14.65 12.16
C VAL A 536 9.17 -14.76 11.02
N LEU A 537 9.67 -14.59 9.79
CA LEU A 537 8.90 -14.66 8.55
C LEU A 537 9.46 -15.74 7.65
N GLY A 538 8.61 -16.39 6.87
CA GLY A 538 9.00 -17.40 5.89
C GLY A 538 8.22 -17.23 4.59
N GLN A 539 8.89 -17.43 3.47
CA GLN A 539 8.28 -17.58 2.15
C GLN A 539 8.82 -18.84 1.48
N GLN A 540 7.92 -19.77 1.18
CA GLN A 540 8.15 -20.74 0.11
C GLN A 540 8.03 -19.99 -1.21
N LEU A 541 9.15 -19.83 -1.91
CA LEU A 541 9.24 -19.08 -3.16
C LEU A 541 9.06 -20.03 -4.35
N LYS A 542 8.23 -19.62 -5.31
CA LYS A 542 8.31 -20.03 -6.71
C LYS A 542 8.60 -18.78 -7.55
N GLY A 543 9.44 -18.89 -8.58
CA GLY A 543 9.73 -17.76 -9.48
C GLY A 543 8.58 -17.49 -10.45
N LEU A 544 8.31 -16.22 -10.77
CA LEU A 544 7.37 -15.85 -11.84
C LEU A 544 7.89 -16.37 -13.18
N SER A 545 7.06 -17.13 -13.91
CA SER A 545 7.40 -17.74 -15.21
C SER A 545 8.75 -18.46 -15.19
N SER A 546 9.13 -19.05 -14.06
CA SER A 546 10.44 -19.67 -13.80
C SER A 546 10.24 -20.99 -13.04
N SER A 547 11.16 -21.93 -13.23
CA SER A 547 11.23 -23.18 -12.47
C SER A 547 11.82 -23.01 -11.07
N LEU A 548 12.36 -21.82 -10.76
CA LEU A 548 12.99 -21.50 -9.48
C LEU A 548 12.07 -21.82 -8.30
N GLN A 549 12.60 -22.56 -7.36
CA GLN A 549 12.03 -22.77 -6.03
C GLN A 549 13.09 -22.43 -4.98
N ALA A 550 12.63 -21.90 -3.84
CA ALA A 550 13.50 -21.66 -2.68
C ALA A 550 12.66 -21.57 -1.40
N LEU A 551 13.31 -21.74 -0.27
CA LEU A 551 12.76 -21.41 1.04
C LEU A 551 13.52 -20.20 1.56
N LYS A 552 12.81 -19.14 1.96
CA LYS A 552 13.40 -17.88 2.44
C LYS A 552 12.88 -17.56 3.83
N SER A 553 13.71 -17.04 4.71
CA SER A 553 13.28 -16.57 6.03
C SER A 553 13.98 -15.31 6.47
N TRP A 554 13.26 -14.50 7.25
CA TRP A 554 13.74 -13.26 7.85
C TRP A 554 13.45 -13.29 9.36
N PHE A 555 14.47 -13.04 10.17
CA PHE A 555 14.36 -12.96 11.62
C PHE A 555 14.63 -11.53 12.05
N PHE A 556 13.59 -10.85 12.52
CA PHE A 556 13.63 -9.47 12.94
C PHE A 556 13.97 -9.35 14.42
N THR A 557 15.12 -8.74 14.73
CA THR A 557 15.67 -8.62 16.10
C THR A 557 15.74 -7.16 16.56
N ASP A 558 16.47 -6.85 17.62
CA ASP A 558 16.64 -5.48 18.12
C ASP A 558 17.44 -4.59 17.16
N ASP A 559 18.54 -5.09 16.62
CA ASP A 559 19.48 -4.32 15.78
C ASP A 559 19.78 -4.94 14.42
N ALA A 560 19.13 -6.07 14.07
CA ALA A 560 19.47 -6.86 12.91
C ALA A 560 18.26 -7.50 12.22
N VAL A 561 18.45 -7.83 10.95
CA VAL A 561 17.62 -8.78 10.20
C VAL A 561 18.50 -9.93 9.76
N ILE A 562 18.27 -11.14 10.30
CA ILE A 562 18.95 -12.35 9.82
C ILE A 562 18.14 -12.91 8.65
N CYS A 563 18.79 -13.09 7.50
CA CYS A 563 18.18 -13.56 6.26
C CYS A 563 18.77 -14.91 5.87
N LEU A 564 17.91 -15.94 5.81
CA LEU A 564 18.29 -17.32 5.53
C LEU A 564 17.60 -17.84 4.27
N GLY A 565 18.30 -18.66 3.49
CA GLY A 565 17.80 -19.33 2.31
C GLY A 565 18.31 -20.76 2.17
N SER A 566 17.46 -21.63 1.64
CA SER A 566 17.78 -23.04 1.36
C SER A 566 16.92 -23.58 0.23
N GLY A 567 17.23 -24.79 -0.25
CA GLY A 567 16.45 -25.46 -1.28
C GLY A 567 16.42 -24.71 -2.60
N ILE A 568 17.41 -23.84 -2.85
CA ILE A 568 17.44 -22.98 -4.04
C ILE A 568 17.73 -23.87 -5.24
N SER A 569 16.71 -24.12 -6.05
CA SER A 569 16.79 -25.01 -7.19
C SER A 569 16.09 -24.42 -8.40
N ALA A 570 16.69 -24.54 -9.58
CA ALA A 570 16.06 -24.14 -10.84
C ALA A 570 16.57 -25.00 -12.00
N SER A 571 15.83 -24.98 -13.10
CA SER A 571 16.16 -25.63 -14.38
C SER A 571 15.78 -24.71 -15.54
N ASP A 572 16.10 -23.42 -15.42
CA ASP A 572 15.75 -22.36 -16.38
C ASP A 572 16.81 -22.19 -17.48
N GLY A 573 17.96 -22.85 -17.37
CA GLY A 573 19.11 -22.69 -18.26
C GLY A 573 19.86 -21.36 -18.05
N THR A 574 19.68 -20.72 -16.90
CA THR A 574 20.27 -19.41 -16.56
C THR A 574 20.62 -19.34 -15.08
N SER A 575 21.41 -18.33 -14.69
CA SER A 575 21.85 -18.19 -13.31
C SER A 575 20.70 -17.81 -12.37
N VAL A 576 20.83 -18.19 -11.10
CA VAL A 576 19.94 -17.73 -10.02
C VAL A 576 20.75 -16.87 -9.07
N GLU A 577 20.20 -15.72 -8.69
CA GLU A 577 20.87 -14.76 -7.80
C GLU A 577 20.04 -14.55 -6.54
N THR A 578 20.73 -14.34 -5.41
CA THR A 578 20.11 -13.74 -4.21
C THR A 578 20.74 -12.38 -3.94
N VAL A 579 19.91 -11.34 -3.93
CA VAL A 579 20.36 -9.97 -3.75
C VAL A 579 20.44 -9.64 -2.28
N VAL A 580 21.66 -9.46 -1.78
CA VAL A 580 21.91 -9.01 -0.41
C VAL A 580 21.48 -7.54 -0.27
N GLU A 581 21.80 -6.71 -1.27
CA GLU A 581 21.41 -5.30 -1.33
C GLU A 581 21.46 -4.79 -2.78
N ASN A 582 20.61 -3.82 -3.11
CA ASN A 582 20.72 -2.96 -4.28
C ASN A 582 20.42 -1.51 -3.87
N ARG A 583 21.43 -0.86 -3.28
CA ARG A 583 21.27 0.44 -2.63
C ARG A 583 21.42 1.58 -3.64
N HIS A 584 20.35 2.36 -3.81
CA HIS A 584 20.39 3.65 -4.49
C HIS A 584 21.25 4.66 -3.71
N LEU A 585 22.09 5.40 -4.42
CA LEU A 585 23.03 6.38 -3.86
C LEU A 585 22.74 7.81 -4.37
N GLY A 586 21.64 8.04 -5.08
CA GLY A 586 21.34 9.31 -5.75
C GLY A 586 22.16 9.55 -7.03
N VAL A 587 22.01 10.74 -7.61
CA VAL A 587 22.69 11.14 -8.86
C VAL A 587 24.22 11.22 -8.70
N GLY A 588 24.68 11.69 -7.54
CA GLY A 588 26.09 12.01 -7.27
C GLY A 588 26.74 11.18 -6.17
N GLY A 589 26.07 10.12 -5.69
CA GLY A 589 26.52 9.33 -4.54
C GLY A 589 27.96 8.86 -4.63
N THR A 590 28.71 9.03 -3.54
CA THR A 590 30.12 8.59 -3.41
C THR A 590 30.34 7.68 -2.20
N ASN A 591 29.26 7.16 -1.63
CA ASN A 591 29.27 6.31 -0.43
C ASN A 591 30.30 5.19 -0.58
N ALA A 592 31.19 5.09 0.41
CA ALA A 592 32.26 4.12 0.41
C ALA A 592 31.70 2.72 0.66
N LEU A 593 32.05 1.77 -0.23
CA LEU A 593 31.88 0.35 0.01
C LEU A 593 33.15 -0.19 0.69
N THR A 594 32.98 -0.85 1.83
CA THR A 594 34.06 -1.56 2.54
C THR A 594 33.70 -3.02 2.65
N VAL A 595 34.64 -3.92 2.35
CA VAL A 595 34.46 -5.38 2.52
C VAL A 595 35.67 -5.93 3.25
N ASP A 596 35.45 -6.56 4.40
CA ASP A 596 36.49 -7.06 5.32
C ASP A 596 37.57 -6.01 5.66
N GLY A 597 37.14 -4.81 6.01
CA GLY A 597 38.01 -3.70 6.40
C GLY A 597 38.75 -3.03 5.23
N ARG A 598 38.62 -3.56 4.00
CA ARG A 598 39.22 -2.98 2.80
C ARG A 598 38.19 -2.14 2.05
N ARG A 599 38.47 -0.84 1.94
CA ARG A 599 37.70 0.07 1.09
C ARG A 599 37.86 -0.36 -0.37
N ARG A 600 36.74 -0.47 -1.08
CA ARG A 600 36.69 -0.82 -2.50
C ARG A 600 36.77 0.44 -3.37
N PRO A 601 37.22 0.31 -4.64
CA PRO A 601 37.27 1.43 -5.56
C PRO A 601 35.95 2.20 -5.63
N SER A 602 36.05 3.52 -5.70
CA SER A 602 34.90 4.42 -5.78
C SER A 602 34.43 4.70 -7.21
N ALA A 603 35.01 4.02 -8.21
CA ALA A 603 34.67 4.18 -9.62
C ALA A 603 33.25 3.67 -9.92
N PHE A 604 32.67 4.23 -10.99
CA PHE A 604 31.43 3.81 -11.62
C PHE A 604 31.73 3.71 -13.13
N PRO A 605 31.74 2.51 -13.75
CA PRO A 605 31.48 1.22 -13.13
C PRO A 605 32.67 0.69 -12.31
N TRP A 606 32.36 -0.13 -11.31
CA TRP A 606 33.31 -1.05 -10.68
C TRP A 606 32.59 -2.33 -10.30
N SER A 607 33.21 -3.49 -10.52
CA SER A 607 32.68 -4.77 -10.08
C SER A 607 33.77 -5.68 -9.54
N ALA A 608 33.39 -6.60 -8.66
CA ALA A 608 34.26 -7.66 -8.17
C ALA A 608 33.48 -8.86 -7.62
N SER A 609 34.01 -10.06 -7.81
CA SER A 609 33.67 -11.25 -7.03
C SER A 609 34.67 -11.38 -5.89
N ILE A 610 34.18 -11.32 -4.65
CA ILE A 610 35.02 -11.25 -3.44
C ILE A 610 34.86 -12.58 -2.68
N PRO A 611 35.80 -13.52 -2.81
CA PRO A 611 35.72 -14.80 -2.12
C PRO A 611 35.94 -14.62 -0.62
N ARG A 612 35.33 -15.48 0.18
CA ARG A 612 35.51 -15.54 1.64
C ARG A 612 35.15 -14.25 2.37
N ALA A 613 34.24 -13.47 1.80
CA ALA A 613 33.80 -12.20 2.37
C ALA A 613 33.13 -12.45 3.73
N GLY A 614 33.63 -11.86 4.82
CA GLY A 614 33.03 -11.98 6.15
C GLY A 614 32.00 -10.91 6.46
N TRP A 615 32.19 -9.71 5.93
CA TRP A 615 31.23 -8.62 6.01
C TRP A 615 31.45 -7.53 4.96
N ALA A 616 30.38 -6.81 4.64
CA ALA A 616 30.38 -5.61 3.81
C ALA A 616 29.72 -4.44 4.55
N HIS A 617 30.01 -3.21 4.16
CA HIS A 617 29.39 -2.01 4.70
C HIS A 617 29.31 -0.93 3.64
N ILE A 618 28.14 -0.29 3.53
CA ILE A 618 27.89 0.86 2.67
C ILE A 618 27.78 2.09 3.59
N ALA A 619 28.70 3.05 3.43
CA ALA A 619 28.74 4.25 4.28
C ALA A 619 27.44 5.07 4.21
N GLY A 620 26.99 5.57 5.36
CA GLY A 620 25.73 6.32 5.49
C GLY A 620 24.47 5.45 5.42
N HIS A 621 24.62 4.12 5.43
CA HIS A 621 23.53 3.19 5.22
C HIS A 621 23.53 2.06 6.24
N GLY A 622 24.43 1.08 6.11
CA GLY A 622 24.36 -0.11 6.96
C GLY A 622 25.42 -1.16 6.65
N GLY A 623 25.47 -2.15 7.53
CA GLY A 623 26.37 -3.29 7.47
C GLY A 623 25.69 -4.58 7.05
N TYR A 624 26.48 -5.49 6.50
CA TYR A 624 26.07 -6.84 6.10
C TYR A 624 27.10 -7.82 6.65
N VAL A 625 26.68 -8.75 7.50
CA VAL A 625 27.53 -9.86 7.97
C VAL A 625 27.20 -11.10 7.15
N LEU A 626 28.23 -11.86 6.77
CA LEU A 626 28.15 -13.03 5.91
C LEU A 626 28.68 -14.25 6.67
N PRO A 627 27.82 -14.97 7.44
CA PRO A 627 28.26 -16.02 8.37
C PRO A 627 29.05 -17.15 7.71
N GLU A 628 28.65 -17.56 6.51
CA GLU A 628 29.25 -18.68 5.78
C GLU A 628 30.55 -18.32 5.06
N ARG A 629 30.86 -17.03 4.94
CA ARG A 629 32.04 -16.54 4.20
C ARG A 629 32.10 -17.12 2.78
N GLY A 630 30.98 -17.06 2.05
CA GLY A 630 30.92 -17.38 0.64
C GLY A 630 31.55 -16.32 -0.27
N THR A 631 31.33 -16.44 -1.57
CA THR A 631 31.70 -15.41 -2.54
C THR A 631 30.62 -14.34 -2.59
N LEU A 632 30.98 -13.10 -2.28
CA LEU A 632 30.10 -11.94 -2.43
C LEU A 632 30.42 -11.23 -3.75
N ASN A 633 29.44 -11.10 -4.63
CA ASN A 633 29.56 -10.25 -5.80
C ASN A 633 29.15 -8.81 -5.45
N ALA A 634 29.90 -7.85 -5.96
CA ALA A 634 29.64 -6.42 -5.77
C ALA A 634 29.73 -5.66 -7.08
N LEU A 635 28.81 -4.71 -7.29
CA LEU A 635 28.74 -3.84 -8.46
C LEU A 635 28.41 -2.42 -8.02
N ARG A 636 29.15 -1.45 -8.54
CA ARG A 636 28.86 -0.02 -8.45
C ARG A 636 28.71 0.48 -9.87
N GLU A 637 27.56 1.05 -10.21
CA GLU A 637 27.28 1.52 -11.56
C GLU A 637 26.33 2.72 -11.57
N GLU A 638 26.33 3.44 -12.69
CA GLU A 638 25.32 4.44 -13.03
C GLU A 638 24.27 3.77 -13.90
N ARG A 639 23.00 3.94 -13.53
CA ARG A 639 21.86 3.40 -14.27
C ARG A 639 20.99 4.55 -14.75
N THR A 640 20.72 4.55 -16.06
CA THR A 640 19.85 5.54 -16.69
C THR A 640 18.56 4.87 -17.14
N GLY A 641 17.43 5.48 -16.81
CA GLY A 641 16.11 5.06 -17.26
C GLY A 641 15.12 6.22 -17.22
N ALA A 642 13.88 5.96 -17.61
CA ALA A 642 12.80 6.93 -17.62
C ALA A 642 11.53 6.34 -16.99
N TRP A 643 10.65 7.20 -16.47
CA TRP A 643 9.35 6.76 -15.96
C TRP A 643 8.51 6.06 -17.03
N ARG A 644 8.68 6.45 -18.31
CA ARG A 644 8.04 5.79 -19.46
C ARG A 644 8.40 4.30 -19.57
N ASP A 645 9.59 3.89 -19.12
CA ASP A 645 10.08 2.51 -19.22
C ASP A 645 9.30 1.53 -18.34
N ILE A 646 8.64 2.04 -17.29
CA ILE A 646 7.84 1.26 -16.35
C ILE A 646 6.36 1.71 -16.34
N ASN A 647 6.04 2.81 -17.01
CA ASN A 647 4.69 3.34 -17.17
C ASN A 647 4.49 3.85 -18.60
N SER A 648 4.05 2.96 -19.49
CA SER A 648 3.88 3.25 -20.91
C SER A 648 2.72 4.18 -21.21
N ALA A 649 1.76 4.34 -20.29
CA ALA A 649 0.60 5.21 -20.47
C ALA A 649 0.92 6.68 -20.15
N SER A 650 1.53 6.94 -18.99
CA SER A 650 1.64 8.29 -18.45
C SER A 650 3.01 8.66 -17.87
N GLY A 651 4.06 7.87 -18.08
CA GLY A 651 5.42 8.18 -17.59
C GLY A 651 6.17 9.20 -18.44
N SER A 652 6.94 10.10 -17.85
CA SER A 652 7.83 10.99 -18.61
C SER A 652 8.91 10.20 -19.36
N THR A 653 9.24 10.64 -20.58
CA THR A 653 10.36 10.12 -21.39
C THR A 653 11.71 10.75 -21.01
N THR A 654 11.72 11.72 -20.09
CA THR A 654 12.96 12.36 -19.62
C THR A 654 13.90 11.30 -19.04
N PRO A 655 15.13 11.16 -19.58
CA PRO A 655 16.11 10.24 -19.04
C PRO A 655 16.62 10.74 -17.69
N ILE A 656 16.78 9.82 -16.74
CA ILE A 656 17.23 10.08 -15.38
C ILE A 656 18.30 9.06 -15.02
N THR A 657 19.40 9.54 -14.43
CA THR A 657 20.53 8.69 -14.01
C THR A 657 20.64 8.65 -12.50
N SER A 658 20.90 7.47 -11.94
CA SER A 658 21.19 7.27 -10.51
C SER A 658 22.33 6.28 -10.33
N ARG A 659 23.07 6.42 -9.22
CA ARG A 659 24.15 5.51 -8.84
C ARG A 659 23.65 4.44 -7.90
N TYR A 660 24.19 3.24 -8.04
CA TYR A 660 23.85 2.10 -7.19
C TYR A 660 25.08 1.41 -6.62
N THR A 661 24.93 0.76 -5.46
CA THR A 661 25.79 -0.32 -5.01
C THR A 661 24.95 -1.58 -4.83
N THR A 662 25.24 -2.60 -5.63
CA THR A 662 24.57 -3.90 -5.62
C THR A 662 25.49 -4.95 -5.02
N LEU A 663 24.98 -5.77 -4.10
CA LEU A 663 25.65 -6.89 -3.46
C LEU A 663 24.78 -8.15 -3.64
N TRP A 664 25.34 -9.25 -4.13
CA TRP A 664 24.57 -10.48 -4.34
C TRP A 664 25.39 -11.76 -4.24
N PHE A 665 24.70 -12.86 -4.02
CA PHE A 665 25.19 -14.22 -4.21
C PHE A 665 24.75 -14.73 -5.58
N ASP A 666 25.67 -15.37 -6.29
CA ASP A 666 25.40 -16.08 -7.55
C ASP A 666 25.40 -17.58 -7.25
N HIS A 667 24.25 -18.24 -7.44
CA HIS A 667 24.05 -19.66 -7.21
C HIS A 667 24.37 -20.50 -8.45
N GLY A 668 24.85 -19.87 -9.52
CA GLY A 668 25.16 -20.53 -10.79
C GLY A 668 23.92 -20.87 -11.61
N THR A 669 24.16 -21.50 -12.75
CA THR A 669 23.12 -21.97 -13.68
C THR A 669 22.53 -23.27 -13.18
N ASP A 670 21.19 -23.34 -13.17
CA ASP A 670 20.41 -24.52 -12.76
C ASP A 670 20.88 -25.09 -11.41
N PRO A 671 20.89 -24.27 -10.35
CA PRO A 671 21.31 -24.73 -9.02
C PRO A 671 20.44 -25.89 -8.54
N VAL A 672 21.01 -26.70 -7.65
CA VAL A 672 20.32 -27.81 -6.98
C VAL A 672 20.63 -27.71 -5.50
N ASP A 673 19.60 -27.41 -4.70
CA ASP A 673 19.67 -27.34 -3.23
C ASP A 673 20.75 -26.38 -2.69
N GLU A 674 20.95 -25.25 -3.37
CA GLU A 674 21.83 -24.18 -2.88
C GLU A 674 21.19 -23.42 -1.72
N GLY A 675 22.00 -22.65 -0.98
CA GLY A 675 21.57 -21.90 0.19
C GLY A 675 22.32 -20.59 0.40
N TYR A 676 21.86 -19.79 1.36
CA TYR A 676 22.58 -18.60 1.79
C TYR A 676 22.25 -18.21 3.24
N ALA A 677 23.19 -17.50 3.87
CA ALA A 677 22.93 -16.71 5.07
C ALA A 677 23.60 -15.33 4.98
N TYR A 678 22.85 -14.29 5.33
CA TYR A 678 23.40 -12.95 5.57
C TYR A 678 22.63 -12.24 6.68
N ILE A 679 23.23 -11.21 7.28
CA ILE A 679 22.63 -10.42 8.35
C ILE A 679 22.75 -8.95 7.99
N LEU A 680 21.60 -8.28 7.84
CA LEU A 680 21.52 -6.83 7.68
C LEU A 680 21.60 -6.15 9.06
N LEU A 681 22.43 -5.11 9.15
CA LEU A 681 22.61 -4.24 10.31
C LEU A 681 22.34 -2.78 9.89
N PRO A 682 21.07 -2.33 9.89
CA PRO A 682 20.71 -0.98 9.47
C PRO A 682 21.39 0.08 10.36
N GLY A 683 21.96 1.12 9.75
CA GLY A 683 22.63 2.22 10.47
C GLY A 683 23.96 1.85 11.13
N ALA A 684 24.37 0.57 11.12
CA ALA A 684 25.61 0.16 11.74
C ALA A 684 26.83 0.73 11.01
N SER A 685 27.78 1.28 11.76
CA SER A 685 29.08 1.70 11.24
C SER A 685 29.92 0.51 10.76
N ALA A 686 30.95 0.77 9.95
CA ALA A 686 31.90 -0.26 9.53
C ALA A 686 32.57 -0.98 10.73
N SER A 687 32.89 -0.25 11.81
CA SER A 687 33.49 -0.84 13.02
C SER A 687 32.49 -1.70 13.80
N THR A 688 31.23 -1.27 13.91
CA THR A 688 30.16 -2.09 14.50
C THR A 688 29.89 -3.34 13.67
N THR A 689 29.88 -3.21 12.35
CA THR A 689 29.70 -4.33 11.41
C THR A 689 30.82 -5.36 11.57
N ALA A 690 32.08 -4.91 11.58
CA ALA A 690 33.24 -5.77 11.81
C ALA A 690 33.18 -6.47 13.18
N ARG A 691 32.77 -5.76 14.24
CA ARG A 691 32.61 -6.32 15.59
C ARG A 691 31.51 -7.39 15.62
N ARG A 692 30.37 -7.15 14.97
CA ARG A 692 29.26 -8.12 14.88
C ARG A 692 29.67 -9.37 14.11
N ALA A 693 30.42 -9.20 13.02
CA ALA A 693 31.00 -10.32 12.25
C ALA A 693 32.02 -11.12 13.08
N GLY A 694 32.92 -10.45 13.81
CA GLY A 694 33.92 -11.10 14.67
C GLY A 694 33.34 -11.76 15.93
N ALA A 695 32.11 -11.42 16.31
CA ALA A 695 31.40 -11.96 17.47
C ALA A 695 30.35 -13.03 17.11
N LEU A 696 30.29 -13.48 15.86
CA LEU A 696 29.45 -14.63 15.48
C LEU A 696 29.77 -15.84 16.37
N GLY A 697 28.74 -16.61 16.73
CA GLY A 697 28.84 -17.69 17.72
C GLY A 697 28.72 -17.21 19.18
N ARG A 698 28.85 -15.91 19.48
CA ARG A 698 28.61 -15.35 20.82
C ARG A 698 27.22 -14.74 20.96
N TRP A 699 26.82 -13.88 20.03
CA TRP A 699 25.51 -13.20 20.08
C TRP A 699 24.43 -14.02 19.36
N LEU A 700 24.73 -14.48 18.15
CA LEU A 700 23.97 -15.49 17.41
C LEU A 700 24.65 -16.83 17.68
N THR A 701 24.17 -17.56 18.69
CA THR A 701 24.84 -18.76 19.21
C THR A 701 24.53 -20.01 18.39
N GLU A 702 23.36 -20.05 17.77
CA GLU A 702 22.90 -21.15 16.93
C GLU A 702 22.07 -20.57 15.79
N TYR A 703 22.32 -21.03 14.56
CA TYR A 703 21.44 -20.80 13.42
C TYR A 703 21.52 -21.99 12.47
N THR A 704 20.46 -22.21 11.70
CA THR A 704 20.40 -23.25 10.66
C THR A 704 19.48 -22.81 9.53
N HIS A 705 19.73 -23.30 8.32
CA HIS A 705 18.95 -23.00 7.12
C HIS A 705 18.89 -24.24 6.22
N THR A 706 18.32 -25.33 6.72
CA THR A 706 18.10 -26.54 5.91
C THR A 706 16.71 -26.50 5.24
N PRO A 707 16.44 -27.34 4.24
CA PRO A 707 15.12 -27.46 3.64
C PRO A 707 14.00 -27.83 4.64
N GLU A 708 14.32 -28.39 5.80
CA GLU A 708 13.36 -28.75 6.86
C GLU A 708 13.14 -27.62 7.86
N VAL A 709 14.17 -26.83 8.18
CA VAL A 709 14.10 -25.80 9.21
C VAL A 709 15.05 -24.65 8.96
N HIS A 710 14.52 -23.44 9.09
CA HIS A 710 15.31 -22.23 9.30
C HIS A 710 15.15 -21.80 10.75
N GLY A 711 16.24 -21.64 11.49
CA GLY A 711 16.20 -21.31 12.92
C GLY A 711 17.32 -20.38 13.36
N VAL A 712 17.05 -19.56 14.38
CA VAL A 712 18.05 -18.71 15.06
C VAL A 712 17.85 -18.73 16.57
N ARG A 713 18.96 -18.64 17.31
CA ARG A 713 18.97 -18.47 18.77
C ARG A 713 19.89 -17.32 19.17
N ILE A 714 19.32 -16.35 19.90
CA ILE A 714 19.99 -15.14 20.39
C ILE A 714 19.76 -15.04 21.90
N PRO A 715 20.64 -15.64 22.73
CA PRO A 715 20.44 -15.72 24.17
C PRO A 715 20.35 -14.36 24.87
N ALA A 716 21.05 -13.35 24.36
CA ALA A 716 20.99 -11.99 24.90
C ALA A 716 19.57 -11.38 24.87
N LEU A 717 18.73 -11.85 23.94
CA LEU A 717 17.33 -11.46 23.81
C LEU A 717 16.36 -12.49 24.42
N GLY A 718 16.88 -13.60 24.95
CA GLY A 718 16.07 -14.77 25.33
C GLY A 718 15.32 -15.38 24.15
N LEU A 719 15.81 -15.18 22.92
CA LEU A 719 15.07 -15.45 21.68
C LEU A 719 15.50 -16.78 21.06
N THR A 720 14.54 -17.66 20.80
CA THR A 720 14.65 -18.80 19.89
C THR A 720 13.52 -18.70 18.88
N ALA A 721 13.81 -18.64 17.59
CA ALA A 721 12.79 -18.54 16.55
C ALA A 721 13.10 -19.48 15.39
N ALA A 722 12.08 -20.07 14.80
CA ALA A 722 12.23 -20.99 13.67
C ALA A 722 11.00 -21.02 12.76
N ASN A 723 11.25 -21.14 11.46
CA ASN A 723 10.28 -21.65 10.50
C ASN A 723 10.59 -23.12 10.26
N PHE A 724 9.64 -23.97 10.59
CA PHE A 724 9.69 -25.38 10.28
C PHE A 724 8.94 -25.61 8.98
N TRP A 725 9.66 -25.98 7.93
CA TRP A 725 9.13 -26.34 6.61
C TRP A 725 8.62 -27.78 6.57
N ALA A 726 9.12 -28.61 7.51
CA ALA A 726 8.68 -29.96 7.80
C ALA A 726 8.58 -30.17 9.32
N ALA A 727 8.05 -31.31 9.77
CA ALA A 727 8.19 -31.70 11.18
C ALA A 727 9.69 -31.81 11.54
N GLY A 728 10.09 -31.30 12.70
CA GLY A 728 11.52 -31.17 12.99
C GLY A 728 11.82 -30.62 14.37
N ARG A 729 13.11 -30.36 14.62
CA ARG A 729 13.62 -29.87 15.91
C ARG A 729 14.65 -28.76 15.68
N PHE A 730 14.63 -27.76 16.55
CA PHE A 730 15.64 -26.68 16.56
C PHE A 730 15.64 -25.96 17.91
N GLY A 731 16.82 -25.67 18.48
CA GLY A 731 16.93 -24.80 19.66
C GLY A 731 16.09 -25.23 20.89
N GLY A 732 15.93 -26.53 21.10
CA GLY A 732 15.09 -27.12 22.15
C GLY A 732 13.60 -27.24 21.79
N LEU A 733 13.17 -26.71 20.63
CA LEU A 733 11.81 -26.88 20.10
C LEU A 733 11.72 -28.18 19.28
N SER A 734 10.58 -28.84 19.35
CA SER A 734 10.18 -29.93 18.45
C SER A 734 8.76 -29.69 17.97
N VAL A 735 8.50 -29.82 16.67
CA VAL A 735 7.17 -29.61 16.08
C VAL A 735 6.73 -30.81 15.26
N SER A 736 5.43 -31.10 15.26
CA SER A 736 4.88 -32.26 14.54
C SER A 736 4.53 -32.00 13.07
N ALA A 737 4.59 -30.76 12.61
CA ALA A 737 4.16 -30.34 11.27
C ALA A 737 4.78 -28.98 10.91
N PRO A 738 4.74 -28.56 9.63
CA PRO A 738 5.21 -27.23 9.22
C PRO A 738 4.46 -26.13 9.97
N VAL A 739 5.21 -25.22 10.60
CA VAL A 739 4.69 -24.15 11.46
C VAL A 739 5.77 -23.08 11.67
N SER A 740 5.38 -21.85 11.98
CA SER A 740 6.31 -20.79 12.43
C SER A 740 6.25 -20.66 13.94
N VAL A 741 7.39 -20.66 14.62
CA VAL A 741 7.48 -20.60 16.09
C VAL A 741 8.49 -19.55 16.53
N LEU A 742 8.13 -18.76 17.54
CA LEU A 742 9.04 -17.86 18.25
C LEU A 742 8.84 -18.02 19.75
N VAL A 743 9.93 -18.22 20.49
CA VAL A 743 9.95 -18.23 21.94
C VAL A 743 10.82 -17.08 22.44
N ARG A 744 10.28 -16.30 23.38
CA ARG A 744 11.02 -15.27 24.08
C ARG A 744 10.96 -15.47 25.59
N GLU A 745 12.08 -15.86 26.18
CA GLU A 745 12.30 -15.85 27.63
C GLU A 745 12.47 -14.41 28.13
N ARG A 746 11.82 -14.08 29.24
CA ARG A 746 11.83 -12.75 29.86
C ARG A 746 12.52 -12.81 31.22
N ARG A 747 13.08 -11.67 31.63
CA ARG A 747 13.82 -11.55 32.90
C ARG A 747 12.94 -11.70 34.14
N ASP A 748 11.62 -11.59 34.00
CA ASP A 748 10.63 -11.79 35.06
C ASP A 748 10.32 -13.27 35.35
N GLY A 749 11.04 -14.21 34.72
CA GLY A 749 10.82 -15.64 34.87
C GLY A 749 9.64 -16.17 34.04
N THR A 750 9.10 -15.38 33.11
CA THR A 750 8.10 -15.84 32.13
C THR A 750 8.73 -16.07 30.76
N ALA A 751 8.02 -16.79 29.90
CA ALA A 751 8.30 -16.84 28.47
C ALA A 751 7.01 -16.71 27.67
N VAL A 752 7.13 -16.20 26.44
CA VAL A 752 6.04 -16.19 25.46
C VAL A 752 6.40 -17.13 24.33
N VAL A 753 5.50 -18.07 24.02
CA VAL A 753 5.55 -18.97 22.87
C VAL A 753 4.52 -18.47 21.86
N CYS A 754 5.02 -17.99 20.73
CA CYS A 754 4.28 -17.54 19.57
C CYS A 754 4.27 -18.63 18.50
N VAL A 755 3.09 -18.92 17.96
CA VAL A 755 2.88 -19.97 16.95
C VAL A 755 1.96 -19.43 15.87
N SER A 756 2.29 -19.66 14.61
CA SER A 756 1.32 -19.46 13.52
C SER A 756 1.44 -20.58 12.49
N ASP A 757 0.37 -20.80 11.74
CA ASP A 757 0.35 -21.63 10.53
C ASP A 757 0.33 -20.74 9.28
N PRO A 758 1.49 -20.39 8.69
CA PRO A 758 1.54 -19.57 7.48
C PRO A 758 0.88 -20.24 6.26
N ALA A 759 0.78 -21.57 6.25
CA ALA A 759 0.13 -22.32 5.17
C ALA A 759 -1.41 -22.23 5.24
N ARG A 760 -1.98 -21.99 6.44
CA ARG A 760 -3.44 -22.01 6.71
C ARG A 760 -4.10 -23.35 6.40
N LEU A 761 -3.37 -24.44 6.63
CA LEU A 761 -3.79 -25.80 6.31
C LEU A 761 -3.77 -26.76 7.51
N ARG A 762 -3.10 -26.41 8.61
CA ARG A 762 -2.85 -27.33 9.70
C ARG A 762 -4.12 -27.52 10.52
N LYS A 763 -4.56 -28.77 10.61
CA LYS A 763 -5.71 -29.18 11.44
C LYS A 763 -5.33 -29.53 12.88
N SER A 764 -4.04 -29.76 13.13
CA SER A 764 -3.47 -29.97 14.45
C SER A 764 -1.96 -29.77 14.40
N VAL A 765 -1.36 -29.19 15.44
CA VAL A 765 0.09 -29.08 15.60
C VAL A 765 0.46 -29.35 17.05
N ARG A 766 1.46 -30.20 17.30
CA ARG A 766 2.10 -30.35 18.60
C ARG A 766 3.44 -29.67 18.61
N ILE A 767 3.71 -28.94 19.68
CA ILE A 767 4.96 -28.25 19.94
C ILE A 767 5.47 -28.69 21.30
N ALA A 768 6.68 -29.24 21.34
CA ALA A 768 7.40 -29.49 22.58
C ALA A 768 8.56 -28.51 22.70
N TRP A 769 8.82 -28.03 23.91
CA TRP A 769 9.97 -27.20 24.25
C TRP A 769 10.70 -27.83 25.44
N ASP A 770 11.96 -28.23 25.20
CA ASP A 770 12.86 -28.80 26.20
C ASP A 770 13.39 -27.72 27.15
N ARG A 771 12.47 -27.23 27.99
CA ARG A 771 12.70 -26.21 29.00
C ARG A 771 11.77 -26.46 30.18
N PRO A 772 12.28 -26.45 31.42
CA PRO A 772 11.43 -26.50 32.60
C PRO A 772 10.40 -25.37 32.62
N VAL A 773 9.13 -25.74 32.71
CA VAL A 773 7.99 -24.84 32.75
C VAL A 773 7.10 -25.24 33.92
N ARG A 774 6.78 -24.28 34.78
CA ARG A 774 5.97 -24.49 35.99
C ARG A 774 4.47 -24.49 35.70
N SER A 775 4.02 -23.58 34.84
CA SER A 775 2.59 -23.41 34.55
C SER A 775 2.36 -22.61 33.28
N VAL A 776 1.27 -22.90 32.56
CA VAL A 776 0.74 -22.05 31.49
C VAL A 776 -0.10 -20.92 32.10
N VAL A 777 0.16 -19.68 31.70
CA VAL A 777 -0.50 -18.47 32.21
C VAL A 777 -1.63 -18.03 31.30
N THR A 778 -1.40 -18.00 29.99
CA THR A 778 -2.40 -17.63 28.98
C THR A 778 -2.58 -18.74 27.97
N ARG A 779 -3.82 -18.97 27.55
CA ARG A 779 -4.19 -20.04 26.61
C ARG A 779 -5.00 -19.44 25.46
N PRO A 780 -4.48 -19.42 24.22
CA PRO A 780 -5.24 -18.98 23.06
C PRO A 780 -6.31 -20.03 22.71
N GLY A 781 -7.43 -19.61 22.12
CA GLY A 781 -8.57 -20.50 21.83
C GLY A 781 -8.22 -21.82 21.12
N PRO A 782 -7.35 -21.83 20.09
CA PRO A 782 -6.95 -23.07 19.42
C PRO A 782 -6.02 -23.99 20.21
N LEU A 783 -5.53 -23.60 21.40
CA LEU A 783 -4.73 -24.48 22.27
C LEU A 783 -5.66 -25.45 22.98
N THR A 784 -5.62 -26.73 22.60
CA THR A 784 -6.55 -27.76 23.10
C THR A 784 -5.99 -28.54 24.29
N ASP A 785 -4.67 -28.68 24.38
CA ASP A 785 -4.02 -29.36 25.51
C ASP A 785 -2.62 -28.79 25.80
N SER A 786 -2.16 -28.91 27.05
CA SER A 786 -0.80 -28.53 27.44
C SER A 786 -0.29 -29.30 28.64
N SER A 787 0.95 -29.76 28.60
CA SER A 787 1.67 -30.40 29.72
C SER A 787 2.88 -29.57 30.14
N THR A 788 3.20 -29.56 31.44
CA THR A 788 4.31 -28.77 32.03
C THR A 788 5.12 -29.63 33.01
N GLY A 789 6.34 -29.21 33.34
CA GLY A 789 7.24 -29.94 34.24
C GLY A 789 8.69 -29.73 33.83
N SER A 790 9.41 -30.82 33.51
CA SER A 790 10.76 -30.77 32.95
C SER A 790 10.81 -30.19 31.52
N GLY A 791 9.68 -30.22 30.82
CA GLY A 791 9.48 -29.63 29.50
C GLY A 791 8.07 -29.03 29.38
N LEU A 792 7.80 -28.35 28.28
CA LEU A 792 6.48 -27.88 27.89
C LEU A 792 6.02 -28.64 26.64
N GLU A 793 4.79 -29.13 26.63
CA GLU A 793 4.12 -29.55 25.41
C GLU A 793 2.83 -28.75 25.22
N LEU A 794 2.59 -28.30 24.00
CA LEU A 794 1.40 -27.57 23.57
C LEU A 794 0.78 -28.32 22.39
N SER A 795 -0.50 -28.66 22.49
CA SER A 795 -1.26 -29.23 21.37
C SER A 795 -2.29 -28.22 20.90
N PHE A 796 -2.20 -27.85 19.63
CA PHE A 796 -3.15 -26.97 18.96
C PHE A 796 -4.10 -27.80 18.10
N GLY A 797 -5.38 -27.42 18.11
CA GLY A 797 -6.41 -27.93 17.22
C GLY A 797 -6.32 -27.33 15.81
N ASP A 798 -7.47 -27.09 15.18
CA ASP A 798 -7.52 -26.55 13.83
C ASP A 798 -6.96 -25.11 13.78
N LEU A 799 -5.87 -24.93 13.03
CA LEU A 799 -5.22 -23.64 12.82
C LEU A 799 -5.63 -22.99 11.49
N SER A 800 -6.32 -23.69 10.60
CA SER A 800 -6.70 -23.12 9.29
C SER A 800 -7.65 -21.92 9.43
N SER A 801 -8.47 -21.89 10.48
CA SER A 801 -9.38 -20.76 10.79
C SER A 801 -8.68 -19.57 11.42
N THR A 802 -7.39 -19.68 11.81
CA THR A 802 -6.64 -18.54 12.36
C THR A 802 -6.13 -17.61 11.26
N ALA A 803 -6.29 -17.97 9.98
CA ALA A 803 -5.82 -17.20 8.84
C ALA A 803 -4.31 -16.82 8.93
N GLY A 804 -3.51 -17.67 9.58
CA GLY A 804 -2.07 -17.41 9.76
C GLY A 804 -1.74 -16.37 10.84
N SER A 805 -2.73 -15.94 11.63
CA SER A 805 -2.51 -15.09 12.80
C SER A 805 -1.63 -15.78 13.85
N THR A 806 -0.92 -14.97 14.63
CA THR A 806 -0.08 -15.48 15.73
C THR A 806 -0.92 -15.83 16.95
N LEU A 807 -0.82 -17.08 17.39
CA LEU A 807 -1.29 -17.56 18.69
C LEU A 807 -0.19 -17.37 19.74
N ARG A 808 -0.54 -16.77 20.89
CA ARG A 808 0.41 -16.48 21.97
C ARG A 808 0.05 -17.24 23.22
N THR A 809 1.02 -18.00 23.74
CA THR A 809 0.92 -18.71 25.02
C THR A 809 2.01 -18.18 25.94
N THR A 810 1.63 -17.57 27.06
CA THR A 810 2.57 -17.13 28.11
C THR A 810 2.70 -18.23 29.14
N VAL A 811 3.92 -18.52 29.58
CA VAL A 811 4.23 -19.56 30.57
C VAL A 811 5.14 -19.01 31.66
N ARG A 812 5.12 -19.61 32.85
CA ARG A 812 6.11 -19.37 33.93
C ARG A 812 7.19 -20.45 33.87
N LEU A 813 8.44 -20.02 33.89
CA LEU A 813 9.59 -20.92 33.84
C LEU A 813 9.78 -21.62 35.20
N GLY A 814 10.33 -22.84 35.13
CA GLY A 814 10.56 -23.77 36.25
C GLY A 814 11.62 -23.29 37.21
#